data_AF-E9RRW2-F1
#
_entry.id   AF-E9RRW2-F1
#
_cell.length_a   1.000
_cell.length_b   1.000
_cell.length_c   1.000
_cell.angle_alpha   90.00
_cell.angle_beta   90.00
_cell.angle_gamma   90.00
#
_symmetry.space_group_name_H-M   'P 1'
#
loop_
_entity.id
_entity.type
_entity.pdbx_description
1 polymer ?
#
loop_
_entity_poly.entity_id
_entity_poly.type
_entity_poly.pdbx_seq_one_letter_code
_entity_poly.pdbx_strand_id
1 'polypeptide(L)'
;MNAGYVRLSRDDDKRNYVSIENQKLIINQYASDHGMVIDRWYEDDGVSGYIFDRPGFRQMMADLDKDIDTVYVKDFSRLGRHNAKVLLLLDEFQERGKHLIVIDDNYDSFDSSDDTIGIKTWFNERYVKDTSKKIKRAIGARQKEGTLMTKPPFGYCRDTKDKSIIKIVPKEAEFIKMVYDLYISGSGYRKIANYLTDQDIPTPSMVQREREIEEGRISKKKVATIWSDSMVKELLDNDFYIGTFRLRKRSRNTVHGKDKRVPKEEQCIFEDHHPAIIDKATFSLVQELKEKRNRTNYRGSRGEWIGSEIPNPFGSCLFCKDCGSRLTPIKRQTSSRERKYYICTTYNTKGRRYCEKAHLIEENDLMEDVLNYIKLCREALCEVISTYDMRDFEAEKKTLAEKRQDIQEEIQNRKNQLKILLTQKIKDLSIASENEDLIHETYDSMQKDLLAQIHGLEMQEKELNETTIETPDVKDKLRNALDVVDKIIAGGTLDRRDIELLIERIDVDKEGMPEITLKYGLSDLINYSPADEMNRRENTVIALVMKLIIEDERGYTSAKYLSEHITALGFKKTKQSILPYINLMKELGILEDTDNPLKPYNIVKTKKEITVLMHQYLPDLPAQMTSEQLSDNYLHCNCGDRWYAGDGI
;
A
#
# COMPACT_ATOMS: atom_id res chain seq x y z
N MET A 1 46.97 44.70 -15.10
CA MET A 1 46.80 43.86 -16.31
C MET A 1 45.34 43.86 -16.76
N ASN A 2 45.08 43.58 -18.03
CA ASN A 2 43.74 43.51 -18.62
C ASN A 2 43.29 42.06 -18.79
N ALA A 3 42.08 41.73 -18.35
CA ALA A 3 41.50 40.40 -18.50
C ALA A 3 40.21 40.41 -19.31
N GLY A 4 40.01 39.39 -20.14
CA GLY A 4 38.75 39.15 -20.84
C GLY A 4 37.99 38.00 -20.20
N TYR A 5 36.69 38.19 -19.91
CA TYR A 5 35.83 37.12 -19.41
C TYR A 5 34.70 36.79 -20.38
N VAL A 6 34.59 35.52 -20.73
CA VAL A 6 33.64 35.00 -21.71
C VAL A 6 32.92 33.77 -21.18
N ARG A 7 31.63 33.66 -21.53
CA ARG A 7 30.79 32.57 -21.04
C ARG A 7 29.82 32.11 -22.11
N LEU A 8 29.62 30.80 -22.18
CA LEU A 8 28.54 30.19 -22.94
C LEU A 8 27.52 29.56 -21.98
N SER A 9 26.28 30.06 -22.03
CA SER A 9 25.21 29.53 -21.16
C SER A 9 24.62 28.25 -21.73
N ARG A 10 24.34 27.27 -20.87
CA ARG A 10 23.48 26.13 -21.22
C ARG A 10 22.03 26.52 -21.54
N ASP A 11 21.59 27.65 -20.99
CA ASP A 11 20.21 28.14 -21.11
C ASP A 11 20.00 29.09 -22.31
N ASP A 12 21.03 29.30 -23.14
CA ASP A 12 20.91 30.17 -24.31
C ASP A 12 20.26 29.42 -25.48
N ASP A 13 19.20 30.02 -26.02
CA ASP A 13 18.52 29.50 -27.20
C ASP A 13 19.53 29.32 -28.33
N LYS A 14 19.40 28.22 -29.08
CA LYS A 14 20.25 27.91 -30.26
C LYS A 14 20.31 29.05 -31.29
N ARG A 15 19.39 30.02 -31.23
CA ARG A 15 19.32 31.21 -32.10
C ARG A 15 20.20 32.38 -31.62
N ASN A 16 20.48 32.49 -30.31
CA ASN A 16 21.34 33.53 -29.72
C ASN A 16 22.73 32.96 -29.35
N TYR A 17 23.16 31.92 -30.07
CA TYR A 17 24.44 31.25 -29.85
C TYR A 17 25.58 32.16 -30.32
N VAL A 18 26.14 32.96 -29.41
CA VAL A 18 27.39 33.66 -29.65
C VAL A 18 28.49 32.77 -29.09
N SER A 19 29.23 32.10 -29.97
CA SER A 19 30.36 31.26 -29.59
C SER A 19 31.34 32.03 -28.69
N ILE A 20 32.07 31.31 -27.84
CA ILE A 20 33.11 31.89 -27.01
C ILE A 20 34.11 32.68 -27.88
N GLU A 21 34.43 32.15 -29.06
CA GLU A 21 35.31 32.79 -30.06
C GLU A 21 34.77 34.14 -30.53
N ASN A 22 33.47 34.26 -30.83
CA ASN A 22 32.88 35.54 -31.23
C ASN A 22 32.89 36.55 -30.08
N GLN A 23 32.75 36.11 -28.83
CA GLN A 23 32.85 37.00 -27.67
C GLN A 23 34.28 37.53 -27.50
N LYS A 24 35.27 36.64 -27.65
CA LYS A 24 36.69 37.04 -27.64
C LYS A 24 37.00 38.03 -28.76
N LEU A 25 36.45 37.80 -29.95
CA LEU A 25 36.63 38.70 -31.10
C LEU A 25 36.13 40.12 -30.78
N ILE A 26 34.91 40.26 -30.26
CA ILE A 26 34.31 41.57 -29.91
C ILE A 26 35.16 42.28 -28.86
N ILE A 27 35.58 41.56 -27.82
CA ILE A 27 36.41 42.12 -26.76
C ILE A 27 37.79 42.56 -27.29
N ASN A 28 38.41 41.75 -28.16
CA ASN A 28 39.70 42.10 -28.78
C ASN A 28 39.60 43.30 -29.72
N GLN A 29 38.51 43.41 -30.49
CA GLN A 29 38.26 44.57 -31.36
C GLN A 29 38.13 45.84 -30.53
N TYR A 30 37.27 45.82 -29.50
CA TYR A 30 37.11 46.95 -28.60
C TYR A 30 38.42 47.34 -27.91
N ALA A 31 39.19 46.37 -27.40
CA ALA A 31 40.48 46.64 -26.78
C ALA A 31 41.46 47.29 -27.77
N SER A 32 41.56 46.76 -28.99
CA SER A 32 42.45 47.29 -30.03
C SER A 32 42.10 48.72 -30.44
N ASP A 33 40.79 49.02 -30.58
CA ASP A 33 40.30 50.35 -30.94
C ASP A 33 40.62 51.41 -29.86
N HIS A 34 40.77 50.99 -28.60
CA HIS A 34 41.13 51.84 -27.47
C HIS A 34 42.61 51.76 -27.08
N GLY A 35 43.45 51.08 -27.90
CA GLY A 35 44.89 50.95 -27.65
C GLY A 35 45.27 50.02 -26.49
N MET A 36 44.37 49.14 -26.09
CA MET A 36 44.52 48.18 -24.99
C MET A 36 44.75 46.76 -25.51
N VAL A 37 45.47 45.93 -24.74
CA VAL A 37 45.72 44.51 -25.06
C VAL A 37 45.17 43.65 -23.92
N ILE A 38 44.49 42.54 -24.24
CA ILE A 38 43.99 41.57 -23.26
C ILE A 38 45.12 40.59 -22.90
N ASP A 39 45.55 40.60 -21.65
CA ASP A 39 46.67 39.78 -21.14
C ASP A 39 46.23 38.35 -20.76
N ARG A 40 44.99 38.18 -20.30
CA ARG A 40 44.49 36.90 -19.77
C ARG A 40 43.02 36.67 -20.12
N TRP A 41 42.65 35.40 -20.37
CA TRP A 41 41.28 34.99 -20.67
C TRP A 41 40.73 34.04 -19.61
N TYR A 42 39.47 34.28 -19.23
CA TYR A 42 38.70 33.39 -18.36
C TYR A 42 37.44 32.93 -19.08
N GLU A 43 37.23 31.61 -19.08
CA GLU A 43 36.22 30.97 -19.91
C GLU A 43 35.36 30.02 -19.09
N ASP A 44 34.04 30.17 -19.20
CA ASP A 44 33.07 29.25 -18.61
C ASP A 44 32.14 28.70 -19.71
N ASP A 45 32.35 27.44 -20.10
CA ASP A 45 31.52 26.75 -21.10
C ASP A 45 30.41 25.90 -20.46
N GLY A 46 29.19 26.06 -20.97
CA GLY A 46 28.03 25.27 -20.58
C GLY A 46 27.53 25.53 -19.15
N VAL A 47 27.85 26.69 -18.56
CA VAL A 47 27.47 27.04 -17.19
C VAL A 47 26.35 28.08 -17.17
N SER A 48 25.32 27.88 -16.36
CA SER A 48 24.16 28.79 -16.29
C SER A 48 24.53 30.17 -15.73
N GLY A 49 23.93 31.21 -16.31
CA GLY A 49 24.09 32.61 -15.90
C GLY A 49 23.57 32.93 -14.49
N TYR A 50 22.80 32.04 -13.87
CA TYR A 50 22.22 32.25 -12.54
C TYR A 50 23.12 31.76 -11.38
N ILE A 51 24.10 30.90 -11.68
CA ILE A 51 25.06 30.35 -10.72
C ILE A 51 26.33 31.19 -10.79
N PHE A 52 26.80 31.77 -9.69
CA PHE A 52 28.03 32.58 -9.66
C PHE A 52 29.26 31.78 -9.25
N ASP A 53 29.06 30.60 -8.68
CA ASP A 53 30.16 29.69 -8.34
C ASP A 53 30.61 28.92 -9.59
N ARG A 54 31.48 29.54 -10.38
CA ARG A 54 32.00 29.01 -11.65
C ARG A 54 33.53 28.99 -11.64
N PRO A 55 34.18 28.00 -12.27
CA PRO A 55 35.64 27.88 -12.21
C PRO A 55 36.36 29.06 -12.86
N GLY A 56 35.96 29.49 -14.06
CA GLY A 56 36.58 30.63 -14.76
C GLY A 56 36.34 31.95 -14.04
N PHE A 57 35.10 32.20 -13.64
CA PHE A 57 34.75 33.38 -12.85
C PHE A 57 35.46 33.44 -11.48
N ARG A 58 35.61 32.32 -10.77
CA ARG A 58 36.30 32.28 -9.47
C ARG A 58 37.80 32.54 -9.63
N GLN A 59 38.42 32.02 -10.68
CA GLN A 59 39.82 32.32 -10.99
C GLN A 59 40.03 33.80 -11.32
N MET A 60 39.13 34.39 -12.12
CA MET A 60 39.13 35.81 -12.42
C MET A 60 39.07 36.66 -11.14
N MET A 61 38.11 36.37 -10.24
CA MET A 61 37.98 37.08 -8.97
C MET A 61 39.20 36.93 -8.05
N ALA A 62 39.86 35.77 -8.06
CA ALA A 62 41.08 35.54 -7.27
C ALA A 62 42.32 36.26 -7.82
N ASP A 63 42.36 36.50 -9.13
CA ASP A 63 43.46 37.21 -9.80
C ASP A 63 43.20 38.73 -9.87
N LEU A 64 41.95 39.17 -9.74
CA LEU A 64 41.56 40.57 -9.44
C LEU A 64 42.21 41.08 -8.15
N ASP A 65 42.36 40.21 -7.15
CA ASP A 65 43.04 40.52 -5.88
C ASP A 65 44.58 40.59 -6.02
N LYS A 66 45.12 40.29 -7.20
CA LYS A 66 46.56 40.29 -7.49
C LYS A 66 46.92 41.35 -8.53
N ASP A 67 46.88 40.96 -9.80
CA ASP A 67 47.57 41.63 -10.92
C ASP A 67 46.61 42.15 -12.01
N ILE A 68 45.32 41.82 -11.92
CA ILE A 68 44.30 42.30 -12.86
C ILE A 68 43.72 43.61 -12.35
N ASP A 69 43.69 44.61 -13.23
CA ASP A 69 43.17 45.96 -12.94
C ASP A 69 41.90 46.24 -13.73
N THR A 70 41.81 45.76 -14.97
CA THR A 70 40.64 45.96 -15.84
C THR A 70 40.09 44.63 -16.34
N VAL A 71 38.78 44.45 -16.25
CA VAL A 71 38.05 43.29 -16.77
C VAL A 71 37.12 43.73 -17.90
N TYR A 72 37.23 43.07 -19.05
CA TYR A 72 36.42 43.29 -20.22
C TYR A 72 35.42 42.16 -20.40
N VAL A 73 34.16 42.55 -20.57
CA VAL A 73 33.06 41.63 -20.78
C VAL A 73 32.19 42.13 -21.91
N LYS A 74 31.62 41.22 -22.70
CA LYS A 74 30.72 41.58 -23.79
C LYS A 74 29.43 42.25 -23.29
N ASP A 75 28.68 41.60 -22.40
CA ASP A 75 27.37 42.04 -21.90
C ASP A 75 27.19 41.63 -20.42
N PHE A 76 26.31 42.29 -19.68
CA PHE A 76 26.03 41.97 -18.27
C PHE A 76 25.57 40.52 -18.07
N SER A 77 24.94 39.93 -19.08
CA SER A 77 24.46 38.56 -19.01
C SER A 77 25.61 37.53 -18.92
N ARG A 78 26.83 37.89 -19.32
CA ARG A 78 28.04 37.06 -19.13
C ARG A 78 28.46 36.98 -17.67
N LEU A 79 28.47 38.12 -16.96
CA LEU A 79 28.73 38.20 -15.52
C LEU A 79 27.68 37.38 -14.76
N GLY A 80 26.40 37.71 -14.95
CA GLY A 80 25.32 36.92 -14.38
C GLY A 80 23.92 37.41 -14.72
N ARG A 81 22.93 36.59 -14.40
CA ARG A 81 21.50 36.85 -14.64
C ARG A 81 20.69 36.99 -13.35
N HIS A 82 21.37 37.06 -12.20
CA HIS A 82 20.73 37.32 -10.91
C HIS A 82 21.02 38.76 -10.53
N ASN A 83 20.05 39.67 -10.68
CA ASN A 83 20.26 41.11 -10.58
C ASN A 83 21.01 41.48 -9.29
N ALA A 84 20.49 41.09 -8.12
CA ALA A 84 21.10 41.45 -6.84
C ALA A 84 22.57 41.01 -6.69
N LYS A 85 22.97 39.90 -7.31
CA LYS A 85 24.37 39.42 -7.27
C LYS A 85 25.25 40.15 -8.27
N VAL A 86 24.70 40.56 -9.42
CA VAL A 86 25.42 41.40 -10.37
C VAL A 86 25.64 42.78 -9.75
N LEU A 87 24.63 43.38 -9.11
CA LEU A 87 24.80 44.67 -8.43
C LEU A 87 25.85 44.60 -7.32
N LEU A 88 25.79 43.58 -6.45
CA LEU A 88 26.82 43.36 -5.43
C LEU A 88 28.22 43.20 -6.05
N LEU A 89 28.32 42.51 -7.19
CA LEU A 89 29.58 42.37 -7.90
C LEU A 89 30.09 43.74 -8.38
N LEU A 90 29.22 44.61 -8.90
CA LEU A 90 29.62 45.95 -9.32
C LEU A 90 30.16 46.77 -8.14
N ASP A 91 29.47 46.70 -6.99
CA ASP A 91 29.92 47.33 -5.75
C ASP A 91 31.29 46.79 -5.33
N GLU A 92 31.51 45.46 -5.37
CA GLU A 92 32.81 44.83 -5.07
C GLU A 92 33.94 45.30 -6.00
N PHE A 93 33.66 45.51 -7.29
CA PHE A 93 34.67 46.03 -8.24
C PHE A 93 35.03 47.48 -7.91
N GLN A 94 34.04 48.31 -7.56
CA GLN A 94 34.25 49.70 -7.15
C GLN A 94 35.03 49.80 -5.83
N GLU A 95 34.66 49.02 -4.80
CA GLU A 95 35.35 48.98 -3.51
C GLU A 95 36.82 48.58 -3.64
N ARG A 96 37.14 47.66 -4.57
CA ARG A 96 38.52 47.22 -4.85
C ARG A 96 39.29 48.18 -5.74
N GLY A 97 38.66 49.25 -6.26
CA GLY A 97 39.27 50.18 -7.20
C GLY A 97 39.64 49.54 -8.54
N LYS A 98 38.89 48.50 -8.96
CA LYS A 98 39.11 47.74 -10.19
C LYS A 98 38.13 48.17 -11.26
N HIS A 99 38.60 48.16 -12.51
CA HIS A 99 37.86 48.66 -13.66
C HIS A 99 37.08 47.52 -14.34
N LEU A 100 35.78 47.70 -14.55
CA LEU A 100 34.94 46.77 -15.28
C LEU A 100 34.33 47.49 -16.49
N ILE A 101 34.60 46.95 -17.67
CA ILE A 101 34.08 47.45 -18.93
C ILE A 101 33.14 46.42 -19.54
N VAL A 102 31.89 46.81 -19.78
CA VAL A 102 30.88 46.00 -20.45
C VAL A 102 30.53 46.66 -21.79
N ILE A 103 30.92 45.99 -22.89
CA ILE A 103 30.99 46.59 -24.22
C ILE A 103 29.61 46.89 -24.81
N ASP A 104 28.75 45.88 -24.94
CA ASP A 104 27.42 46.03 -25.58
C ASP A 104 26.46 46.89 -24.75
N ASP A 105 26.64 46.89 -23.43
CA ASP A 105 25.83 47.67 -22.49
C ASP A 105 26.39 49.09 -22.27
N ASN A 106 27.52 49.43 -22.91
CA ASN A 106 28.27 50.69 -22.79
C ASN A 106 28.44 51.13 -21.34
N TYR A 107 28.88 50.19 -20.49
CA TYR A 107 29.08 50.44 -19.07
C TYR A 107 30.57 50.45 -18.73
N ASP A 108 30.96 51.48 -17.99
CA ASP A 108 32.28 51.69 -17.44
C ASP A 108 32.14 51.93 -15.92
N SER A 109 32.83 51.13 -15.10
CA SER A 109 32.70 51.23 -13.64
C SER A 109 33.29 52.52 -13.04
N PHE A 110 34.13 53.25 -13.77
CA PHE A 110 34.74 54.52 -13.35
C PHE A 110 33.98 55.75 -13.86
N ASP A 111 33.16 55.61 -14.89
CA ASP A 111 32.21 56.64 -15.34
C ASP A 111 30.82 56.33 -14.76
N SER A 112 30.62 56.67 -13.48
CA SER A 112 29.47 56.28 -12.66
C SER A 112 28.16 57.01 -13.01
N SER A 113 27.89 57.30 -14.28
CA SER A 113 26.74 58.08 -14.75
C SER A 113 25.55 57.24 -15.24
N ASP A 114 25.69 55.91 -15.34
CA ASP A 114 24.62 55.03 -15.84
C ASP A 114 23.65 54.55 -14.74
N ASP A 115 22.68 55.39 -14.38
CA ASP A 115 21.59 55.03 -13.45
C ASP A 115 20.72 53.85 -13.94
N THR A 116 20.89 53.40 -15.19
CA THR A 116 20.05 52.36 -15.81
C THR A 116 20.58 50.93 -15.64
N ILE A 117 21.75 50.74 -15.03
CA ILE A 117 22.36 49.41 -14.83
C ILE A 117 21.43 48.45 -14.09
N GLY A 118 20.79 48.93 -13.01
CA GLY A 118 19.82 48.14 -12.26
C GLY A 118 18.61 47.70 -13.11
N ILE A 119 18.22 48.52 -14.09
CA ILE A 119 17.16 48.22 -15.05
C ILE A 119 17.64 47.18 -16.07
N LYS A 120 18.84 47.34 -16.65
CA LYS A 120 19.44 46.41 -17.62
C LYS A 120 19.61 45.01 -17.01
N THR A 121 20.18 44.91 -15.80
CA THR A 121 20.36 43.64 -15.09
C THR A 121 19.01 43.02 -14.69
N TRP A 122 18.01 43.84 -14.34
CA TRP A 122 16.65 43.39 -14.08
C TRP A 122 15.98 42.79 -15.32
N PHE A 123 16.13 43.41 -16.50
CA PHE A 123 15.59 42.87 -17.75
C PHE A 123 16.18 41.49 -18.08
N ASN A 124 17.49 41.33 -17.88
CA ASN A 124 18.17 40.04 -18.06
C ASN A 124 17.64 38.95 -17.12
N GLU A 125 17.42 39.28 -15.84
CA GLU A 125 16.81 38.35 -14.89
C GLU A 125 15.35 38.05 -15.23
N ARG A 126 14.58 39.07 -15.62
CA ARG A 126 13.18 38.94 -16.01
C ARG A 126 13.03 38.00 -17.20
N TYR A 127 13.89 38.09 -18.20
CA TYR A 127 13.86 37.19 -19.37
C TYR A 127 13.97 35.71 -18.96
N VAL A 128 14.90 35.38 -18.05
CA VAL A 128 15.06 34.01 -17.52
C VAL A 128 13.83 33.58 -16.72
N LYS A 129 13.34 34.46 -15.83
CA LYS A 129 12.16 34.19 -14.99
C LYS A 129 10.90 33.99 -15.83
N ASP A 130 10.67 34.82 -16.84
CA ASP A 130 9.50 34.73 -17.71
C ASP A 130 9.57 33.50 -18.63
N THR A 131 10.74 33.15 -19.14
CA THR A 131 10.96 31.88 -19.89
C THR A 131 10.66 30.69 -18.99
N SER A 132 11.18 30.69 -17.76
CA SER A 132 10.88 29.64 -16.77
C SER A 132 9.38 29.55 -16.47
N LYS A 133 8.68 30.67 -16.28
CA LYS A 133 7.23 30.71 -16.09
C LYS A 133 6.47 30.14 -17.28
N LYS A 134 6.84 30.51 -18.51
CA LYS A 134 6.22 30.00 -19.75
C LYS A 134 6.39 28.48 -19.87
N ILE A 135 7.60 27.97 -19.63
CA ILE A 135 7.89 26.53 -19.63
C ILE A 135 7.07 25.82 -18.54
N LYS A 136 7.03 26.36 -17.31
CA LYS A 136 6.22 25.81 -16.21
C LYS A 136 4.73 25.77 -16.56
N ARG A 137 4.20 26.82 -17.18
CA ARG A 137 2.79 26.87 -17.64
C ARG A 137 2.54 25.86 -18.75
N ALA A 138 3.42 25.74 -19.73
CA ALA A 138 3.29 24.77 -20.82
C ALA A 138 3.35 23.32 -20.30
N ILE A 139 4.29 23.01 -19.39
CA ILE A 139 4.37 21.71 -18.73
C ILE A 139 3.12 21.48 -17.87
N GLY A 140 2.68 22.47 -17.11
CA GLY A 140 1.47 22.39 -16.29
C GLY A 140 0.20 22.15 -17.10
N ALA A 141 0.06 22.80 -18.26
CA ALA A 141 -1.05 22.58 -19.18
C ALA A 141 -1.05 21.15 -19.71
N ARG A 142 0.10 20.66 -20.21
CA ARG A 142 0.25 19.26 -20.65
C ARG A 142 0.03 18.26 -19.53
N GLN A 143 0.40 18.62 -18.29
CA GLN A 143 0.15 17.79 -17.11
C GLN A 143 -1.33 17.70 -16.77
N LYS A 144 -2.10 18.78 -16.98
CA LYS A 144 -3.57 18.80 -16.79
C LYS A 144 -4.31 18.07 -17.91
N GLU A 145 -3.73 18.04 -19.10
CA GLU A 145 -4.25 17.29 -20.26
C GLU A 145 -4.02 15.78 -20.13
N GLY A 146 -3.07 15.35 -19.28
CA GLY A 146 -2.72 13.94 -19.14
C GLY A 146 -1.69 13.45 -20.17
N THR A 147 -1.08 14.35 -20.94
CA THR A 147 -0.11 13.98 -21.97
C THR A 147 1.17 13.41 -21.34
N LEU A 148 1.55 12.18 -21.70
CA LEU A 148 2.79 11.55 -21.22
C LEU A 148 4.04 12.25 -21.78
N MET A 149 4.62 13.14 -20.97
CA MET A 149 5.83 13.88 -21.31
C MET A 149 7.13 13.08 -21.15
N THR A 150 7.11 12.03 -20.34
CA THR A 150 8.28 11.22 -19.98
C THR A 150 8.28 9.86 -20.67
N LYS A 151 9.42 9.17 -20.64
CA LYS A 151 9.48 7.78 -21.10
C LYS A 151 8.54 6.90 -20.25
N PRO A 152 7.80 5.97 -20.86
CA PRO A 152 6.97 5.04 -20.10
C PRO A 152 7.86 4.15 -19.20
N PRO A 153 7.32 3.66 -18.07
CA PRO A 153 8.04 2.75 -17.19
C PRO A 153 8.25 1.38 -17.85
N PHE A 154 9.03 0.53 -17.17
CA PHE A 154 9.24 -0.88 -17.55
C PHE A 154 7.91 -1.59 -17.80
N GLY A 155 7.82 -2.53 -18.73
CA GLY A 155 6.55 -3.17 -19.11
C GLY A 155 5.78 -2.48 -20.22
N TYR A 156 6.14 -1.22 -20.56
CA TYR A 156 5.44 -0.41 -21.53
C TYR A 156 6.38 0.17 -22.59
N CYS A 157 5.85 0.35 -23.80
CA CYS A 157 6.51 1.05 -24.89
C CYS A 157 5.55 2.06 -25.55
N ARG A 158 6.10 3.05 -26.24
CA ARG A 158 5.29 3.94 -27.09
C ARG A 158 5.06 3.28 -28.43
N ASP A 159 3.91 3.53 -29.04
CA ASP A 159 3.70 3.06 -30.40
C ASP A 159 4.65 3.78 -31.38
N THR A 160 5.06 3.06 -32.43
CA THR A 160 5.96 3.56 -33.46
C THR A 160 5.29 4.60 -34.37
N LYS A 161 3.98 4.43 -34.59
CA LYS A 161 3.16 5.30 -35.43
C LYS A 161 2.61 6.50 -34.67
N ASP A 162 2.09 6.29 -33.46
CA ASP A 162 1.57 7.33 -32.59
C ASP A 162 2.25 7.32 -31.22
N LYS A 163 3.08 8.35 -30.96
CA LYS A 163 3.84 8.47 -29.72
C LYS A 163 2.97 8.78 -28.49
N SER A 164 1.68 9.08 -28.68
CA SER A 164 0.71 9.27 -27.60
C SER A 164 0.18 7.95 -27.04
N ILE A 165 0.16 6.90 -27.86
CA ILE A 165 -0.37 5.59 -27.49
C ILE A 165 0.71 4.77 -26.75
N ILE A 166 0.30 4.19 -25.63
CA ILE A 166 1.14 3.34 -24.78
C ILE A 166 0.71 1.89 -24.95
N LYS A 167 1.66 1.03 -25.32
CA LYS A 167 1.47 -0.41 -25.50
C LYS A 167 2.18 -1.20 -24.42
N ILE A 168 1.59 -2.34 -24.04
CA ILE A 168 2.22 -3.30 -23.13
C ILE A 168 3.23 -4.14 -23.92
N VAL A 169 4.39 -4.37 -23.32
CA VAL A 169 5.38 -5.33 -23.82
C VAL A 169 5.17 -6.66 -23.08
N PRO A 170 4.69 -7.73 -23.76
CA PRO A 170 4.26 -8.95 -23.09
C PRO A 170 5.33 -9.59 -22.18
N LYS A 171 6.57 -9.72 -22.68
CA LYS A 171 7.68 -10.31 -21.91
C LYS A 171 7.97 -9.55 -20.61
N GLU A 172 7.97 -8.22 -20.67
CA GLU A 172 8.22 -7.40 -19.48
C GLU A 172 7.03 -7.38 -18.52
N ALA A 173 5.81 -7.44 -19.07
CA ALA A 173 4.59 -7.56 -18.28
C ALA A 173 4.52 -8.87 -17.49
N GLU A 174 5.02 -9.97 -18.04
CA GLU A 174 5.16 -11.25 -17.33
C GLU A 174 6.11 -11.12 -16.13
N PHE A 175 7.25 -10.44 -16.29
CA PHE A 175 8.16 -10.18 -15.17
C PHE A 175 7.52 -9.31 -14.10
N ILE A 176 6.72 -8.30 -14.48
CA ILE A 176 5.98 -7.47 -13.52
C ILE A 176 4.98 -8.32 -12.74
N LYS A 177 4.15 -9.12 -13.43
CA LYS A 177 3.20 -10.04 -12.78
C LYS A 177 3.89 -10.99 -11.82
N MET A 178 5.00 -11.60 -12.25
CA MET A 178 5.83 -12.46 -11.42
C MET A 178 6.34 -11.76 -10.16
N VAL A 179 6.76 -10.49 -10.25
CA VAL A 179 7.18 -9.71 -9.06
C VAL A 179 6.03 -9.49 -8.09
N TYR A 180 4.83 -9.17 -8.58
CA TYR A 180 3.64 -9.04 -7.73
C TYR A 180 3.28 -10.38 -7.07
N ASP A 181 3.26 -11.48 -7.82
CA ASP A 181 2.95 -12.82 -7.31
C ASP A 181 3.99 -13.28 -6.27
N LEU A 182 5.28 -13.08 -6.52
CA LEU A 182 6.35 -13.39 -5.56
C LEU A 182 6.25 -12.56 -4.28
N TYR A 183 5.82 -11.30 -4.40
CA TYR A 183 5.64 -10.45 -3.24
C TYR A 183 4.44 -10.92 -2.40
N ILE A 184 3.32 -11.24 -3.04
CA ILE A 184 2.11 -11.75 -2.39
C ILE A 184 2.39 -13.10 -1.71
N SER A 185 3.17 -13.98 -2.36
CA SER A 185 3.57 -15.28 -1.80
C SER A 185 4.51 -15.20 -0.58
N GLY A 186 4.91 -14.00 -0.16
CA GLY A 186 5.67 -13.81 1.09
C GLY A 186 7.12 -13.39 0.90
N SER A 187 7.61 -13.28 -0.34
CA SER A 187 9.00 -12.89 -0.58
C SER A 187 9.22 -11.41 -0.25
N GLY A 188 10.34 -11.11 0.43
CA GLY A 188 10.77 -9.74 0.71
C GLY A 188 11.51 -9.13 -0.49
N TYR A 189 11.63 -7.79 -0.52
CA TYR A 189 12.23 -7.05 -1.64
C TYR A 189 13.62 -7.57 -2.05
N ARG A 190 14.50 -7.84 -1.08
CA ARG A 190 15.85 -8.36 -1.33
C ARG A 190 15.84 -9.77 -1.92
N LYS A 191 14.92 -10.64 -1.48
CA LYS A 191 14.80 -12.01 -1.99
C LYS A 191 14.31 -12.00 -3.44
N ILE A 192 13.33 -11.14 -3.74
CA ILE A 192 12.85 -10.93 -5.12
C ILE A 192 13.95 -10.36 -6.00
N ALA A 193 14.68 -9.33 -5.53
CA ALA A 193 15.76 -8.73 -6.29
C ALA A 193 16.88 -9.73 -6.63
N ASN A 194 17.28 -10.55 -5.67
CA ASN A 194 18.25 -11.63 -5.90
C ASN A 194 17.71 -12.64 -6.92
N TYR A 195 16.47 -13.09 -6.76
CA TYR A 195 15.84 -14.03 -7.69
C TYR A 195 15.82 -13.53 -9.14
N LEU A 196 15.40 -12.28 -9.34
CA LEU A 196 15.36 -11.69 -10.68
C LEU A 196 16.78 -11.59 -11.27
N THR A 197 17.78 -11.33 -10.44
CA THR A 197 19.18 -11.30 -10.87
C THR A 197 19.69 -12.71 -11.20
N ASP A 198 19.37 -13.71 -10.37
CA ASP A 198 19.80 -15.11 -10.55
C ASP A 198 19.14 -15.78 -11.78
N GLN A 199 17.96 -15.31 -12.17
CA GLN A 199 17.25 -15.74 -13.39
C GLN A 199 17.66 -14.93 -14.64
N ASP A 200 18.70 -14.09 -14.54
CA ASP A 200 19.19 -13.22 -15.61
C ASP A 200 18.08 -12.31 -16.22
N ILE A 201 17.09 -11.92 -15.40
CA ILE A 201 16.00 -11.04 -15.86
C ILE A 201 16.55 -9.61 -16.00
N PRO A 202 16.40 -8.99 -17.19
CA PRO A 202 17.00 -7.69 -17.45
C PRO A 202 16.38 -6.61 -16.56
N THR A 203 17.22 -5.74 -16.00
CA THR A 203 16.74 -4.62 -15.19
C THR A 203 16.03 -3.57 -16.06
N PRO A 204 15.17 -2.72 -15.47
CA PRO A 204 14.56 -1.60 -16.20
C PRO A 204 15.57 -0.69 -16.91
N SER A 205 16.77 -0.54 -16.34
CA SER A 205 17.84 0.27 -16.93
C SER A 205 18.50 -0.42 -18.13
N MET A 206 18.62 -1.76 -18.11
CA MET A 206 19.17 -2.53 -19.22
C MET A 206 18.24 -2.50 -20.43
N VAL A 207 16.95 -2.80 -20.22
CA VAL A 207 15.93 -2.74 -21.29
C VAL A 207 15.84 -1.33 -21.87
N GLN A 208 15.92 -0.29 -21.03
CA GLN A 208 15.94 1.08 -21.52
C GLN A 208 17.16 1.36 -22.41
N ARG A 209 18.34 0.86 -22.03
CA ARG A 209 19.56 1.04 -22.82
C ARG A 209 19.47 0.31 -24.16
N GLU A 210 18.97 -0.91 -24.16
CA GLU A 210 18.78 -1.72 -25.37
C GLU A 210 17.87 -0.99 -26.38
N ARG A 211 16.71 -0.50 -25.93
CA ARG A 211 15.83 0.33 -26.75
C ARG A 211 16.47 1.64 -27.22
N GLU A 212 17.26 2.30 -26.37
CA GLU A 212 17.98 3.52 -26.78
C GLU A 212 19.00 3.22 -27.89
N ILE A 213 19.69 2.08 -27.82
CA ILE A 213 20.64 1.64 -28.85
C ILE A 213 19.90 1.30 -30.16
N GLU A 214 18.77 0.60 -30.09
CA GLU A 214 17.91 0.34 -31.27
C GLU A 214 17.42 1.64 -31.93
N GLU A 215 17.12 2.66 -31.14
CA GLU A 215 16.76 4.00 -31.61
C GLU A 215 17.96 4.83 -32.11
N GLY A 216 19.18 4.28 -32.11
CA GLY A 216 20.41 4.97 -32.53
C GLY A 216 20.91 6.03 -31.53
N ARG A 217 20.45 5.99 -30.28
CA ARG A 217 20.82 6.94 -29.22
C ARG A 217 21.83 6.33 -28.27
N ILE A 218 23.01 6.95 -28.18
CA ILE A 218 24.06 6.51 -27.24
C ILE A 218 23.91 7.27 -25.93
N SER A 219 23.44 6.58 -24.89
CA SER A 219 23.33 7.12 -23.54
C SER A 219 24.59 6.85 -22.73
N LYS A 220 25.18 7.90 -22.14
CA LYS A 220 26.34 7.80 -21.23
C LYS A 220 25.96 7.40 -19.80
N LYS A 221 24.71 7.01 -19.54
CA LYS A 221 24.24 6.67 -18.19
C LYS A 221 24.78 5.33 -17.73
N LYS A 222 25.17 5.25 -16.46
CA LYS A 222 25.54 3.99 -15.82
C LYS A 222 24.30 3.10 -15.75
N VAL A 223 24.40 1.90 -16.30
CA VAL A 223 23.33 0.91 -16.27
C VAL A 223 23.51 0.00 -15.08
N ALA A 224 22.45 -0.15 -14.28
CA ALA A 224 22.42 -1.13 -13.22
C ALA A 224 22.14 -2.51 -13.83
N THR A 225 23.09 -3.44 -13.68
CA THR A 225 22.97 -4.82 -14.19
C THR A 225 22.32 -5.77 -13.20
N ILE A 226 22.20 -5.35 -11.93
CA ILE A 226 21.69 -6.15 -10.83
C ILE A 226 20.40 -5.48 -10.31
N TRP A 227 19.39 -6.28 -10.01
CA TRP A 227 18.18 -5.78 -9.35
C TRP A 227 18.48 -5.38 -7.91
N SER A 228 18.04 -4.19 -7.51
CA SER A 228 18.09 -3.75 -6.11
C SER A 228 16.73 -3.88 -5.43
N ASP A 229 16.75 -3.95 -4.11
CA ASP A 229 15.55 -3.90 -3.27
C ASP A 229 14.73 -2.62 -3.50
N SER A 230 15.41 -1.49 -3.74
CA SER A 230 14.78 -0.23 -4.10
C SER A 230 14.04 -0.29 -5.44
N MET A 231 14.57 -0.97 -6.45
CA MET A 231 13.89 -1.13 -7.75
C MET A 231 12.61 -1.95 -7.60
N VAL A 232 12.65 -3.05 -6.85
CA VAL A 232 11.46 -3.87 -6.57
C VAL A 232 10.41 -3.06 -5.80
N LYS A 233 10.85 -2.28 -4.80
CA LYS A 233 9.95 -1.39 -4.04
C LYS A 233 9.28 -0.36 -4.93
N GLU A 234 10.06 0.34 -5.77
CA GLU A 234 9.54 1.35 -6.71
C GLU A 234 8.57 0.75 -7.72
N LEU A 235 8.84 -0.48 -8.19
CA LEU A 235 7.95 -1.21 -9.09
C LEU A 235 6.61 -1.50 -8.41
N LEU A 236 6.61 -2.03 -7.19
CA LEU A 236 5.38 -2.32 -6.43
C LEU A 236 4.62 -1.05 -5.98
N ASP A 237 5.29 0.10 -5.85
CA ASP A 237 4.66 1.40 -5.51
C ASP A 237 4.04 2.12 -6.72
N ASN A 238 4.33 1.67 -7.94
CA ASN A 238 3.99 2.42 -9.13
C ASN A 238 2.56 2.15 -9.60
N ASP A 239 1.67 3.11 -9.37
CA ASP A 239 0.27 3.12 -9.83
C ASP A 239 0.11 3.16 -11.35
N PHE A 240 1.20 3.35 -12.10
CA PHE A 240 1.18 3.21 -13.55
C PHE A 240 0.80 1.78 -14.00
N TYR A 241 1.11 0.74 -13.22
CA TYR A 241 0.80 -0.64 -13.62
C TYR A 241 -0.69 -1.00 -13.57
N ILE A 242 -1.51 -0.19 -12.90
CA ILE A 242 -2.98 -0.33 -12.85
C ILE A 242 -3.70 0.57 -13.86
N GLY A 243 -2.98 1.17 -14.80
CA GLY A 243 -3.55 2.10 -15.79
C GLY A 243 -3.72 3.54 -15.28
N THR A 244 -3.31 3.84 -14.04
CA THR A 244 -3.42 5.18 -13.45
C THR A 244 -2.19 6.02 -13.77
N PHE A 245 -2.38 7.15 -14.45
CA PHE A 245 -1.32 8.08 -14.74
C PHE A 245 -1.33 9.27 -13.77
N ARG A 246 -0.29 9.34 -12.93
CA ARG A 246 -0.13 10.38 -11.91
C ARG A 246 0.97 11.37 -12.27
N LEU A 247 0.58 12.63 -12.45
CA LEU A 247 1.45 13.73 -12.84
C LEU A 247 1.62 14.77 -11.71
N ARG A 248 2.57 15.70 -11.90
CA ARG A 248 2.91 16.74 -10.93
C ARG A 248 3.37 16.21 -9.55
N LYS A 249 4.03 15.03 -9.52
CA LYS A 249 4.60 14.45 -8.27
C LYS A 249 5.63 15.36 -7.58
N ARG A 250 6.30 16.24 -8.33
CA ARG A 250 7.29 17.22 -7.82
C ARG A 250 7.12 18.58 -8.47
N SER A 251 7.49 19.63 -7.75
CA SER A 251 7.51 21.02 -8.22
C SER A 251 8.78 21.75 -7.75
N ARG A 252 9.16 22.81 -8.46
CA ARG A 252 10.24 23.73 -8.04
C ARG A 252 9.69 25.14 -7.88
N ASN A 253 10.03 25.77 -6.77
CA ASN A 253 9.61 27.14 -6.48
C ASN A 253 10.43 28.16 -7.28
N THR A 254 11.75 28.00 -7.36
CA THR A 254 12.67 28.91 -8.08
C THR A 254 13.30 28.23 -9.31
N VAL A 255 13.98 29.00 -10.15
CA VAL A 255 14.61 28.51 -11.40
C VAL A 255 15.67 27.43 -11.11
N HIS A 256 16.44 27.60 -10.01
CA HIS A 256 17.47 26.65 -9.55
C HIS A 256 17.18 26.05 -8.16
N GLY A 257 15.92 26.10 -7.72
CA GLY A 257 15.51 25.59 -6.42
C GLY A 257 15.52 24.07 -6.36
N LYS A 258 15.57 23.54 -5.13
CA LYS A 258 15.41 22.10 -4.89
C LYS A 258 14.01 21.64 -5.32
N ASP A 259 13.94 20.44 -5.89
CA ASP A 259 12.68 19.77 -6.15
C ASP A 259 11.96 19.47 -4.82
N LYS A 260 10.72 19.95 -4.68
CA LYS A 260 9.84 19.62 -3.55
C LYS A 260 8.80 18.60 -4.02
N ARG A 261 8.48 17.63 -3.14
CA ARG A 261 7.37 16.71 -3.37
C ARG A 261 6.04 17.45 -3.18
N VAL A 262 5.15 17.30 -4.15
CA VAL A 262 3.81 17.91 -4.11
C VAL A 262 2.89 16.98 -3.31
N PRO A 263 2.02 17.52 -2.42
CA PRO A 263 1.01 16.74 -1.71
C PRO A 263 0.15 15.88 -2.67
N LYS A 264 -0.43 14.79 -2.18
CA LYS A 264 -1.15 13.84 -3.06
C LYS A 264 -2.41 14.45 -3.68
N GLU A 265 -3.01 15.41 -2.98
CA GLU A 265 -4.26 16.10 -3.29
C GLU A 265 -4.10 17.11 -4.44
N GLU A 266 -2.89 17.66 -4.59
CA GLU A 266 -2.55 18.61 -5.66
C GLU A 266 -2.04 17.92 -6.95
N GLN A 267 -1.94 16.59 -6.94
CA GLN A 267 -1.46 15.82 -8.08
C GLN A 267 -2.59 15.58 -9.09
N CYS A 268 -2.26 15.63 -10.38
CA CYS A 268 -3.20 15.28 -11.43
C CYS A 268 -3.22 13.76 -11.58
N ILE A 269 -4.39 13.16 -11.39
CA ILE A 269 -4.62 11.71 -11.47
C ILE A 269 -5.53 11.47 -12.68
N PHE A 270 -5.08 10.62 -13.60
CA PHE A 270 -5.86 10.16 -14.74
C PHE A 270 -6.03 8.66 -14.60
N GLU A 271 -7.24 8.22 -14.25
CA GLU A 271 -7.56 6.80 -14.20
C GLU A 271 -7.77 6.25 -15.61
N ASP A 272 -7.48 4.95 -15.78
CA ASP A 272 -7.70 4.20 -17.03
C ASP A 272 -7.08 4.87 -18.28
N HIS A 273 -5.96 5.57 -18.08
CA HIS A 273 -5.25 6.32 -19.12
C HIS A 273 -4.59 5.39 -20.15
N HIS A 274 -4.12 4.21 -19.72
CA HIS A 274 -3.47 3.23 -20.57
C HIS A 274 -3.76 1.80 -20.09
N PRO A 275 -3.49 0.76 -20.90
CA PRO A 275 -3.80 -0.62 -20.53
C PRO A 275 -3.10 -1.04 -19.24
N ALA A 276 -3.86 -1.57 -18.28
CA ALA A 276 -3.33 -2.06 -17.01
C ALA A 276 -2.61 -3.42 -17.21
N ILE A 277 -1.45 -3.59 -16.56
CA ILE A 277 -0.75 -4.89 -16.47
C ILE A 277 -1.26 -5.69 -15.27
N ILE A 278 -1.57 -4.98 -14.18
CA ILE A 278 -2.07 -5.53 -12.91
C ILE A 278 -3.45 -4.92 -12.64
N ASP A 279 -4.37 -5.72 -12.10
CA ASP A 279 -5.69 -5.25 -11.73
C ASP A 279 -5.66 -4.38 -10.45
N LYS A 280 -6.67 -3.51 -10.29
CA LYS A 280 -6.75 -2.59 -9.13
C LYS A 280 -6.81 -3.34 -7.80
N ALA A 281 -7.44 -4.53 -7.74
CA ALA A 281 -7.57 -5.31 -6.51
C ALA A 281 -6.22 -5.91 -6.06
N THR A 282 -5.46 -6.53 -6.96
CA THR A 282 -4.11 -7.05 -6.69
C THR A 282 -3.16 -5.95 -6.23
N PHE A 283 -3.24 -4.75 -6.84
CA PHE A 283 -2.43 -3.62 -6.42
C PHE A 283 -2.78 -3.14 -5.01
N SER A 284 -4.08 -2.99 -4.70
CA SER A 284 -4.55 -2.63 -3.36
C SER A 284 -4.09 -3.65 -2.30
N LEU A 285 -4.22 -4.95 -2.59
CA LEU A 285 -3.73 -6.02 -1.73
C LEU A 285 -2.23 -5.89 -1.46
N VAL A 286 -1.42 -5.60 -2.48
CA VAL A 286 0.02 -5.37 -2.30
C VAL A 286 0.30 -4.16 -1.41
N GLN A 287 -0.42 -3.05 -1.57
CA GLN A 287 -0.23 -1.87 -0.70
C GLN A 287 -0.59 -2.19 0.75
N GLU A 288 -1.71 -2.87 0.99
CA GLU A 288 -2.10 -3.33 2.33
C GLU A 288 -1.04 -4.25 2.94
N LEU A 289 -0.54 -5.22 2.18
CA LEU A 289 0.54 -6.11 2.61
C LEU A 289 1.81 -5.35 2.95
N LYS A 290 2.16 -4.30 2.20
CA LYS A 290 3.31 -3.43 2.50
C LYS A 290 3.12 -2.67 3.80
N GLU A 291 1.96 -2.08 4.01
CA GLU A 291 1.63 -1.40 5.27
C GLU A 291 1.65 -2.36 6.46
N LYS A 292 1.02 -3.53 6.30
CA LYS A 292 1.01 -4.60 7.31
C LYS A 292 2.44 -5.02 7.64
N ARG A 293 3.28 -5.35 6.65
CA ARG A 293 4.70 -5.73 6.85
C ARG A 293 5.52 -4.65 7.55
N ASN A 294 5.27 -3.37 7.24
CA ASN A 294 5.93 -2.25 7.90
C ASN A 294 5.49 -2.10 9.36
N ARG A 295 4.19 -2.11 9.65
CA ARG A 295 3.66 -2.05 11.03
C ARG A 295 4.13 -3.24 11.87
N THR A 296 4.14 -4.41 11.25
CA THR A 296 4.51 -5.66 11.89
C THR A 296 6.03 -5.84 12.01
N ASN A 297 6.88 -5.06 11.32
CA ASN A 297 8.31 -5.36 11.21
C ASN A 297 8.59 -6.81 10.74
N TYR A 298 7.74 -7.35 9.87
CA TYR A 298 7.94 -8.69 9.32
C TYR A 298 9.27 -8.75 8.54
N ARG A 299 10.17 -9.62 8.98
CA ARG A 299 11.43 -9.91 8.28
C ARG A 299 11.27 -11.28 7.62
N GLY A 300 11.30 -11.30 6.29
CA GLY A 300 11.34 -12.56 5.55
C GLY A 300 12.52 -13.43 6.02
N SER A 301 12.34 -14.75 6.02
CA SER A 301 13.37 -15.70 6.45
C SER A 301 14.72 -15.41 5.77
N ARG A 302 15.79 -15.34 6.56
CA ARG A 302 17.16 -15.10 6.08
C ARG A 302 17.80 -16.35 5.46
N GLY A 303 17.10 -17.48 5.42
CA GLY A 303 17.63 -18.76 4.93
C GLY A 303 16.69 -19.45 3.95
N GLU A 304 17.33 -20.06 2.95
CA GLU A 304 16.84 -21.00 1.94
C GLU A 304 16.28 -20.43 0.61
N TRP A 305 16.85 -21.03 -0.45
CA TRP A 305 16.69 -20.79 -1.88
C TRP A 305 15.21 -20.73 -2.29
N ILE A 306 14.92 -20.02 -3.39
CA ILE A 306 13.61 -20.13 -4.04
C ILE A 306 13.54 -21.52 -4.67
N GLY A 307 12.69 -22.37 -4.12
CA GLY A 307 12.58 -23.79 -4.47
C GLY A 307 12.41 -24.73 -3.27
N SER A 308 12.79 -24.30 -2.05
CA SER A 308 12.42 -25.01 -0.82
C SER A 308 11.04 -24.57 -0.35
N GLU A 309 10.11 -25.54 -0.27
CA GLU A 309 8.72 -25.48 0.17
C GLU A 309 8.32 -24.27 1.03
N ILE A 310 7.44 -23.45 0.46
CA ILE A 310 6.43 -22.55 1.06
C ILE A 310 6.95 -21.59 2.17
N PRO A 311 6.97 -20.27 1.92
CA PRO A 311 7.28 -19.27 2.92
C PRO A 311 6.13 -19.15 3.94
N ASN A 312 6.26 -19.78 5.11
CA ASN A 312 5.49 -19.54 6.34
C ASN A 312 4.10 -18.92 6.09
N PRO A 313 3.07 -19.74 5.79
CA PRO A 313 1.72 -19.27 5.40
C PRO A 313 1.14 -18.22 6.34
N PHE A 314 1.39 -18.36 7.66
CA PHE A 314 0.81 -17.52 8.71
C PHE A 314 1.72 -16.39 9.20
N GLY A 315 2.84 -16.14 8.54
CA GLY A 315 3.93 -15.32 9.11
C GLY A 315 3.59 -13.86 9.40
N SER A 316 2.46 -13.35 8.91
CA SER A 316 1.99 -11.97 9.10
C SER A 316 0.78 -11.84 10.03
N CYS A 317 0.08 -12.95 10.33
CA CYS A 317 -1.18 -12.95 11.07
C CYS A 317 -1.13 -13.71 12.40
N LEU A 318 -0.05 -14.46 12.71
CA LEU A 318 0.02 -15.30 13.92
C LEU A 318 0.66 -14.61 15.13
N PHE A 319 -0.08 -14.52 16.24
CA PHE A 319 0.30 -13.85 17.48
C PHE A 319 0.00 -14.71 18.72
N CYS A 320 0.71 -14.45 19.81
CA CYS A 320 0.51 -15.08 21.10
C CYS A 320 -0.50 -14.27 21.91
N LYS A 321 -1.54 -14.93 22.41
CA LYS A 321 -2.61 -14.30 23.19
C LYS A 321 -2.10 -13.68 24.50
N ASP A 322 -1.13 -14.31 25.16
CA ASP A 322 -0.67 -13.89 26.48
C ASP A 322 0.32 -12.72 26.44
N CYS A 323 1.27 -12.73 25.50
CA CYS A 323 2.33 -11.72 25.44
C CYS A 323 2.23 -10.78 24.23
N GLY A 324 1.21 -10.95 23.38
CA GLY A 324 0.99 -10.17 22.15
C GLY A 324 2.09 -10.29 21.09
N SER A 325 3.13 -11.07 21.35
CA SER A 325 4.28 -11.23 20.45
C SER A 325 3.97 -12.25 19.36
N ARG A 326 4.69 -12.19 18.23
CA ARG A 326 4.46 -13.15 17.14
C ARG A 326 4.85 -14.57 17.49
N LEU A 327 4.23 -15.52 16.77
CA LEU A 327 4.79 -16.85 16.68
C LEU A 327 5.74 -16.94 15.48
N THR A 328 6.84 -17.67 15.67
CA THR A 328 7.87 -17.90 14.67
C THR A 328 7.91 -19.37 14.28
N PRO A 329 8.13 -19.69 12.99
CA PRO A 329 8.20 -21.06 12.55
C PRO A 329 9.51 -21.70 13.03
N ILE A 330 9.42 -22.93 13.53
CA ILE A 330 10.53 -23.80 13.88
C ILE A 330 10.33 -25.15 13.20
N LYS A 331 11.43 -25.77 12.76
CA LYS A 331 11.41 -27.13 12.23
C LYS A 331 11.90 -28.08 13.33
N ARG A 332 11.21 -29.21 13.54
CA ARG A 332 11.64 -30.28 14.44
C ARG A 332 11.73 -31.58 13.65
N GLN A 333 12.88 -32.26 13.73
CA GLN A 333 13.03 -33.61 13.17
C GLN A 333 12.48 -34.64 14.14
N THR A 334 11.59 -35.50 13.66
CA THR A 334 11.15 -36.72 14.35
C THR A 334 11.76 -37.94 13.64
N SER A 335 11.78 -39.10 14.30
CA SER A 335 12.34 -40.36 13.79
C SER A 335 11.79 -40.80 12.41
N SER A 336 10.63 -40.30 11.99
CA SER A 336 9.98 -40.67 10.72
C SER A 336 9.67 -39.50 9.77
N ARG A 337 9.70 -38.23 10.22
CA ARG A 337 9.37 -37.06 9.38
C ARG A 337 9.86 -35.73 10.00
N GLU A 338 10.08 -34.74 9.14
CA GLU A 338 10.25 -33.34 9.55
C GLU A 338 8.87 -32.71 9.78
N ARG A 339 8.68 -32.07 10.94
CA ARG A 339 7.44 -31.36 11.29
C ARG A 339 7.71 -29.87 11.49
N LYS A 340 6.78 -29.03 11.03
CA LYS A 340 6.84 -27.57 11.13
C LYS A 340 5.89 -27.10 12.23
N TYR A 341 6.40 -26.30 13.16
CA TYR A 341 5.65 -25.74 14.28
C TYR A 341 5.79 -24.23 14.35
N TYR A 342 4.85 -23.56 14.99
CA TYR A 342 4.91 -22.15 15.35
C TYR A 342 5.07 -22.02 16.86
N ILE A 343 6.07 -21.25 17.31
CA ILE A 343 6.37 -21.01 18.73
C ILE A 343 6.39 -19.52 19.05
N CYS A 344 5.91 -19.13 20.24
CA CYS A 344 5.98 -17.75 20.71
C CYS A 344 7.43 -17.22 20.68
N THR A 345 7.65 -16.10 19.97
CA THR A 345 8.98 -15.50 19.82
C THR A 345 9.57 -15.06 21.16
N THR A 346 8.74 -14.48 22.03
CA THR A 346 9.16 -13.98 23.34
C THR A 346 9.54 -15.13 24.27
N TYR A 347 8.79 -16.22 24.26
CA TYR A 347 9.20 -17.45 24.95
C TYR A 347 10.51 -18.00 24.39
N ASN A 348 10.61 -18.12 23.06
CA ASN A 348 11.78 -18.71 22.40
C ASN A 348 13.08 -17.90 22.63
N THR A 349 12.99 -16.57 22.70
CA THR A 349 14.16 -15.68 22.83
C THR A 349 14.47 -15.26 24.27
N LYS A 350 13.44 -15.07 25.10
CA LYS A 350 13.59 -14.53 26.47
C LYS A 350 13.19 -15.54 27.57
N GLY A 351 12.60 -16.67 27.21
CA GLY A 351 12.24 -17.74 28.11
C GLY A 351 10.96 -17.50 28.93
N ARG A 352 10.69 -18.44 29.84
CA ARG A 352 9.46 -18.56 30.63
C ARG A 352 9.09 -17.33 31.48
N ARG A 353 10.07 -16.49 31.80
CA ARG A 353 9.84 -15.26 32.61
C ARG A 353 9.00 -14.21 31.89
N TYR A 354 8.96 -14.25 30.55
CA TYR A 354 8.28 -13.24 29.73
C TYR A 354 7.02 -13.79 29.04
N CYS A 355 6.83 -15.10 29.05
CA CYS A 355 5.65 -15.79 28.56
C CYS A 355 5.59 -17.16 29.25
N GLU A 356 4.47 -17.53 29.87
CA GLU A 356 4.42 -18.67 30.80
C GLU A 356 4.61 -20.03 30.12
N LYS A 357 4.18 -20.14 28.86
CA LYS A 357 4.27 -21.34 28.02
C LYS A 357 4.86 -21.00 26.64
N ALA A 358 5.14 -22.04 25.86
CA ALA A 358 5.72 -21.93 24.53
C ALA A 358 4.69 -21.48 23.46
N HIS A 359 3.39 -21.67 23.70
CA HIS A 359 2.29 -21.43 22.75
C HIS A 359 2.61 -22.06 21.41
N LEU A 360 2.72 -23.39 21.43
CA LEU A 360 3.20 -24.20 20.30
C LEU A 360 2.01 -24.75 19.51
N ILE A 361 2.02 -24.59 18.19
CA ILE A 361 0.99 -25.15 17.29
C ILE A 361 1.66 -25.75 16.03
N GLU A 362 1.20 -26.91 15.56
CA GLU A 362 1.70 -27.53 14.31
C GLU A 362 1.11 -26.80 13.09
N GLU A 363 1.91 -26.61 12.03
CA GLU A 363 1.47 -25.85 10.84
C GLU A 363 0.26 -26.51 10.16
N ASN A 364 0.25 -27.84 10.03
CA ASN A 364 -0.84 -28.56 9.40
C ASN A 364 -2.14 -28.46 10.21
N ASP A 365 -2.06 -28.54 11.53
CA ASP A 365 -3.22 -28.42 12.41
C ASP A 365 -3.84 -27.02 12.30
N LEU A 366 -3.01 -25.98 12.29
CA LEU A 366 -3.48 -24.60 12.10
C LEU A 366 -4.11 -24.39 10.72
N MET A 367 -3.56 -24.99 9.66
CA MET A 367 -4.16 -24.94 8.31
C MET A 367 -5.55 -25.60 8.28
N GLU A 368 -5.71 -26.74 8.94
CA GLU A 368 -6.98 -27.45 9.05
C GLU A 368 -8.01 -26.63 9.84
N ASP A 369 -7.60 -26.03 10.95
CA ASP A 369 -8.45 -25.18 11.78
C ASP A 369 -8.98 -23.97 11.02
N VAL A 370 -8.11 -23.33 10.25
CA VAL A 370 -8.48 -22.20 9.41
C VAL A 370 -9.43 -22.63 8.29
N LEU A 371 -9.18 -23.76 7.63
CA LEU A 371 -10.09 -24.30 6.60
C LEU A 371 -11.48 -24.59 7.16
N ASN A 372 -11.54 -25.23 8.33
CA ASN A 372 -12.81 -25.59 8.97
C ASN A 372 -13.55 -24.34 9.43
N TYR A 373 -12.85 -23.37 10.01
CA TYR A 373 -13.46 -22.10 10.37
C TYR A 373 -14.04 -21.38 9.15
N ILE A 374 -13.32 -21.33 8.03
CA ILE A 374 -13.80 -20.71 6.79
C ILE A 374 -15.05 -21.43 6.24
N LYS A 375 -15.11 -22.77 6.31
CA LYS A 375 -16.30 -23.54 5.89
C LYS A 375 -17.52 -23.22 6.74
N LEU A 376 -17.35 -23.18 8.06
CA LEU A 376 -18.42 -22.78 8.98
C LEU A 376 -18.86 -21.35 8.73
N CYS A 377 -17.90 -20.47 8.40
CA CYS A 377 -18.21 -19.10 8.01
C CYS A 377 -19.10 -19.03 6.78
N ARG A 378 -18.83 -19.86 5.78
CA ARG A 378 -19.66 -19.96 4.58
C ARG A 378 -21.06 -20.47 4.89
N GLU A 379 -21.19 -21.50 5.71
CA GLU A 379 -22.50 -22.09 6.04
C GLU A 379 -23.41 -21.09 6.75
N ALA A 380 -22.89 -20.43 7.79
CA ALA A 380 -23.65 -19.39 8.49
C ALA A 380 -23.94 -18.17 7.60
N LEU A 381 -23.03 -17.79 6.69
CA LEU A 381 -23.31 -16.77 5.67
C LEU A 381 -24.45 -17.19 4.74
N CYS A 382 -24.49 -18.45 4.30
CA CYS A 382 -25.58 -18.98 3.48
C CYS A 382 -26.92 -18.96 4.24
N GLU A 383 -26.92 -19.32 5.52
CA GLU A 383 -28.11 -19.26 6.38
C GLU A 383 -28.59 -17.81 6.58
N VAL A 384 -27.69 -16.88 6.89
CA VAL A 384 -28.00 -15.45 7.03
C VAL A 384 -28.53 -14.87 5.72
N ILE A 385 -27.92 -15.20 4.57
CA ILE A 385 -28.40 -14.77 3.24
C ILE A 385 -29.77 -15.38 2.91
N SER A 386 -30.04 -16.61 3.36
CA SER A 386 -31.34 -17.26 3.14
C SER A 386 -32.46 -16.69 4.01
N THR A 387 -32.12 -16.17 5.19
CA THR A 387 -33.05 -15.57 6.15
C THR A 387 -33.23 -14.07 5.95
N TYR A 388 -32.25 -13.39 5.36
CA TYR A 388 -32.38 -12.02 4.84
C TYR A 388 -33.18 -12.01 3.54
N ASP A 389 -34.49 -11.77 3.63
CA ASP A 389 -35.36 -11.62 2.47
C ASP A 389 -34.90 -10.42 1.61
N MET A 390 -34.70 -10.65 0.30
CA MET A 390 -34.20 -9.63 -0.65
C MET A 390 -35.09 -8.38 -0.74
N ARG A 391 -36.34 -8.48 -0.26
CA ARG A 391 -37.36 -7.43 -0.29
C ARG A 391 -37.10 -6.31 0.72
N ASP A 392 -36.55 -6.61 1.90
CA ASP A 392 -36.30 -5.61 2.93
C ASP A 392 -35.14 -4.68 2.53
N PHE A 393 -34.13 -5.22 1.83
CA PHE A 393 -33.01 -4.44 1.33
C PHE A 393 -33.37 -3.52 0.15
N GLU A 394 -34.25 -3.97 -0.76
CA GLU A 394 -34.75 -3.11 -1.84
C GLU A 394 -35.61 -1.95 -1.30
N ALA A 395 -36.36 -2.19 -0.21
CA ALA A 395 -37.14 -1.16 0.47
C ALA A 395 -36.26 -0.12 1.17
N GLU A 396 -35.18 -0.55 1.83
CA GLU A 396 -34.22 0.34 2.52
C GLU A 396 -33.37 1.15 1.53
N LYS A 397 -32.94 0.52 0.43
CA LYS A 397 -32.24 1.21 -0.68
C LYS A 397 -33.12 2.26 -1.34
N LYS A 398 -34.41 1.96 -1.51
CA LYS A 398 -35.38 2.89 -2.10
C LYS A 398 -35.61 4.09 -1.19
N THR A 399 -35.77 3.88 0.12
CA THR A 399 -35.96 4.98 1.09
C THR A 399 -34.72 5.86 1.26
N LEU A 400 -33.50 5.33 1.18
CA LEU A 400 -32.28 6.13 1.21
C LEU A 400 -32.07 6.94 -0.08
N ALA A 401 -32.40 6.36 -1.24
CA ALA A 401 -32.34 7.06 -2.52
C ALA A 401 -33.36 8.21 -2.57
N GLU A 402 -34.57 8.01 -2.05
CA GLU A 402 -35.61 9.05 -1.92
C GLU A 402 -35.13 10.20 -1.03
N LYS A 403 -34.60 9.91 0.17
CA LYS A 403 -34.03 10.95 1.07
C LYS A 403 -32.90 11.76 0.42
N ARG A 404 -32.07 11.13 -0.40
CA ARG A 404 -30.98 11.81 -1.12
C ARG A 404 -31.53 12.76 -2.17
N GLN A 405 -32.54 12.34 -2.91
CA GLN A 405 -33.19 13.17 -3.91
C GLN A 405 -33.86 14.39 -3.25
N ASP A 406 -34.54 14.20 -2.13
CA ASP A 406 -35.21 15.27 -1.38
C ASP A 406 -34.21 16.36 -0.93
N ILE A 407 -33.06 15.95 -0.38
CA ILE A 407 -32.01 16.90 0.05
C ILE A 407 -31.41 17.66 -1.14
N GLN A 408 -31.18 16.98 -2.27
CA GLN A 408 -30.66 17.62 -3.48
C GLN A 408 -31.66 18.64 -4.07
N GLU A 409 -32.95 18.31 -4.07
CA GLU A 409 -34.01 19.24 -4.46
C GLU A 409 -34.08 20.44 -3.51
N GLU A 410 -33.91 20.22 -2.20
CA GLU A 410 -33.90 21.30 -1.21
C GLU A 410 -32.69 22.23 -1.36
N ILE A 411 -31.48 21.69 -1.59
CA ILE A 411 -30.28 22.47 -1.90
C ILE A 411 -30.51 23.33 -3.15
N GLN A 412 -31.11 22.76 -4.20
CA GLN A 412 -31.38 23.47 -5.44
C GLN A 412 -32.41 24.59 -5.24
N ASN A 413 -33.44 24.35 -4.43
CA ASN A 413 -34.43 25.37 -4.05
C ASN A 413 -33.79 26.53 -3.28
N ARG A 414 -32.91 26.26 -2.31
CA ARG A 414 -32.16 27.29 -1.57
C ARG A 414 -31.20 28.07 -2.47
N LYS A 415 -30.50 27.41 -3.39
CA LYS A 415 -29.65 28.07 -4.41
C LYS A 415 -30.47 28.97 -5.33
N ASN A 416 -31.69 28.59 -5.68
CA ASN A 416 -32.59 29.43 -6.46
C ASN A 416 -33.11 30.64 -5.65
N GLN A 417 -33.46 30.46 -4.38
CA GLN A 417 -33.81 31.57 -3.47
C GLN A 417 -32.68 32.59 -3.36
N LEU A 418 -31.43 32.14 -3.24
CA LEU A 418 -30.25 33.01 -3.20
C LEU A 418 -30.09 33.82 -4.51
N LYS A 419 -30.31 33.20 -5.67
CA LYS A 419 -30.28 33.89 -6.98
C LYS A 419 -31.37 34.96 -7.10
N ILE A 420 -32.57 34.66 -6.64
CA ILE A 420 -33.69 35.62 -6.64
C ILE A 420 -33.35 36.80 -5.72
N LEU A 421 -32.84 36.53 -4.52
CA LEU A 421 -32.46 37.54 -3.54
C LEU A 421 -31.30 38.42 -4.05
N LEU A 422 -30.32 37.85 -4.75
CA LEU A 422 -29.26 38.61 -5.43
C LEU A 422 -29.81 39.53 -6.52
N THR A 423 -30.80 39.04 -7.29
CA THR A 423 -31.44 39.83 -8.36
C THR A 423 -32.27 40.97 -7.77
N GLN A 424 -32.97 40.74 -6.66
CA GLN A 424 -33.70 41.77 -5.91
C GLN A 424 -32.76 42.81 -5.31
N LYS A 425 -31.63 42.40 -4.70
CA LYS A 425 -30.59 43.29 -4.19
C LYS A 425 -30.07 44.25 -5.28
N ILE A 426 -29.77 43.73 -6.47
CA ILE A 426 -29.31 44.54 -7.62
C ILE A 426 -30.39 45.56 -8.04
N LYS A 427 -31.66 45.14 -8.03
CA LYS A 427 -32.78 46.01 -8.40
C LYS A 427 -33.00 47.12 -7.36
N ASP A 428 -32.95 46.80 -6.07
CA ASP A 428 -33.19 47.77 -5.00
C ASP A 428 -32.03 48.78 -4.88
N LEU A 429 -30.79 48.33 -5.04
CA LEU A 429 -29.61 49.21 -5.14
C LEU A 429 -29.66 50.15 -6.35
N SER A 430 -30.36 49.77 -7.42
CA SER A 430 -30.54 50.65 -8.59
C SER A 430 -31.60 51.73 -8.40
N ILE A 431 -32.46 51.63 -7.37
CA ILE A 431 -33.62 52.51 -7.14
C ILE A 431 -33.40 53.43 -5.93
N ALA A 432 -32.66 53.01 -4.90
CA ALA A 432 -32.50 53.74 -3.65
C ALA A 432 -31.05 54.24 -3.44
N SER A 433 -30.79 55.53 -3.66
CA SER A 433 -29.47 56.16 -3.47
C SER A 433 -29.22 56.74 -2.07
N GLU A 434 -30.21 56.76 -1.17
CA GLU A 434 -30.10 57.38 0.17
C GLU A 434 -30.04 56.36 1.34
N ASN A 435 -30.21 55.05 1.08
CA ASN A 435 -30.25 54.00 2.12
C ASN A 435 -29.41 52.74 1.76
N GLU A 436 -28.31 52.93 1.03
CA GLU A 436 -27.46 51.81 0.58
C GLU A 436 -26.92 50.95 1.73
N ASP A 437 -26.48 51.55 2.84
CA ASP A 437 -25.87 50.82 3.96
C ASP A 437 -26.85 49.86 4.66
N LEU A 438 -28.08 50.31 4.91
CA LEU A 438 -29.12 49.50 5.55
C LEU A 438 -29.61 48.35 4.63
N ILE A 439 -29.66 48.61 3.33
CA ILE A 439 -29.95 47.60 2.30
C ILE A 439 -28.81 46.58 2.25
N HIS A 440 -27.55 47.03 2.28
CA HIS A 440 -26.39 46.14 2.30
C HIS A 440 -26.40 45.22 3.53
N GLU A 441 -26.60 45.75 4.73
CA GLU A 441 -26.61 44.94 5.97
C GLU A 441 -27.73 43.91 5.99
N THR A 442 -28.95 44.29 5.58
CA THR A 442 -30.11 43.38 5.59
C THR A 442 -29.96 42.26 4.56
N TYR A 443 -29.55 42.58 3.34
CA TYR A 443 -29.31 41.58 2.30
C TYR A 443 -28.09 40.71 2.58
N ASP A 444 -27.03 41.24 3.19
CA ASP A 444 -25.85 40.45 3.58
C ASP A 444 -26.18 39.47 4.72
N SER A 445 -27.04 39.88 5.67
CA SER A 445 -27.54 38.99 6.73
C SER A 445 -28.36 37.83 6.15
N MET A 446 -29.30 38.11 5.24
CA MET A 446 -30.11 37.09 4.56
C MET A 446 -29.27 36.17 3.66
N GLN A 447 -28.23 36.70 3.00
CA GLN A 447 -27.29 35.90 2.21
C GLN A 447 -26.49 34.93 3.09
N LYS A 448 -26.00 35.41 4.24
CA LYS A 448 -25.28 34.56 5.20
C LYS A 448 -26.15 33.42 5.73
N ASP A 449 -27.41 33.69 6.05
CA ASP A 449 -28.35 32.68 6.53
C ASP A 449 -28.63 31.60 5.48
N LEU A 450 -28.92 32.01 4.23
CA LEU A 450 -29.12 31.06 3.12
C LEU A 450 -27.86 30.24 2.81
N LEU A 451 -26.68 30.85 2.87
CA LEU A 451 -25.41 30.13 2.68
C LEU A 451 -25.14 29.13 3.81
N ALA A 452 -25.49 29.47 5.06
CA ALA A 452 -25.38 28.56 6.19
C ALA A 452 -26.34 27.36 6.06
N GLN A 453 -27.57 27.59 5.58
CA GLN A 453 -28.54 26.52 5.32
C GLN A 453 -28.09 25.60 4.17
N ILE A 454 -27.57 26.16 3.07
CA ILE A 454 -27.00 25.37 1.97
C ILE A 454 -25.84 24.52 2.47
N HIS A 455 -24.93 25.11 3.24
CA HIS A 455 -23.80 24.38 3.80
C HIS A 455 -24.24 23.26 4.76
N GLY A 456 -25.27 23.48 5.58
CA GLY A 456 -25.84 22.46 6.45
C GLY A 456 -26.42 21.27 5.68
N LEU A 457 -27.17 21.53 4.61
CA LEU A 457 -27.72 20.50 3.74
C LEU A 457 -26.63 19.77 2.93
N GLU A 458 -25.60 20.48 2.47
CA GLU A 458 -24.44 19.88 1.79
C GLU A 458 -23.61 18.98 2.73
N MET A 459 -23.55 19.31 4.04
CA MET A 459 -22.94 18.43 5.05
C MET A 459 -23.80 17.18 5.30
N GLN A 460 -25.12 17.30 5.37
CA GLN A 460 -26.04 16.16 5.50
C GLN A 460 -25.97 15.24 4.27
N GLU A 461 -25.90 15.79 3.06
CA GLU A 461 -25.68 15.02 1.83
C GLU A 461 -24.34 14.28 1.88
N LYS A 462 -23.30 14.91 2.43
CA LYS A 462 -21.98 14.30 2.59
C LYS A 462 -21.98 13.16 3.62
N GLU A 463 -22.62 13.33 4.77
CA GLU A 463 -22.78 12.28 5.78
C GLU A 463 -23.59 11.08 5.25
N LEU A 464 -24.65 11.34 4.49
CA LEU A 464 -25.43 10.31 3.80
C LEU A 464 -24.61 9.58 2.73
N ASN A 465 -23.72 10.28 2.02
CA ASN A 465 -22.80 9.67 1.05
C ASN A 465 -21.71 8.84 1.74
N GLU A 466 -21.20 9.26 2.90
CA GLU A 466 -20.21 8.51 3.68
C GLU A 466 -20.82 7.20 4.24
N THR A 467 -22.04 7.25 4.79
CA THR A 467 -22.78 6.06 5.26
C THR A 467 -23.21 5.11 4.12
N THR A 468 -23.44 5.64 2.91
CA THR A 468 -23.63 4.82 1.70
C THR A 468 -22.33 4.39 1.03
N ILE A 469 -21.15 4.76 1.51
CA ILE A 469 -19.89 4.11 1.09
C ILE A 469 -19.58 2.91 1.99
N GLU A 470 -19.99 2.95 3.25
CA GLU A 470 -19.79 1.86 4.21
C GLU A 470 -20.71 0.64 3.95
N THR A 471 -21.93 0.85 3.46
CA THR A 471 -22.94 -0.23 3.32
C THR A 471 -22.90 -1.04 2.01
N PRO A 472 -22.65 -0.49 0.80
CA PRO A 472 -22.57 -1.26 -0.44
C PRO A 472 -21.24 -2.02 -0.57
N ASP A 473 -20.16 -1.45 -0.02
CA ASP A 473 -18.83 -2.04 -0.03
C ASP A 473 -18.82 -3.36 0.75
N VAL A 474 -19.59 -3.47 1.84
CA VAL A 474 -19.70 -4.71 2.62
C VAL A 474 -20.36 -5.83 1.80
N LYS A 475 -21.42 -5.60 1.03
CA LYS A 475 -22.11 -6.68 0.29
C LYS A 475 -21.34 -7.15 -0.96
N ASP A 476 -20.68 -6.26 -1.68
CA ASP A 476 -19.80 -6.64 -2.79
C ASP A 476 -18.50 -7.27 -2.28
N LYS A 477 -17.97 -6.83 -1.12
CA LYS A 477 -16.90 -7.54 -0.41
C LYS A 477 -17.34 -8.91 0.11
N LEU A 478 -18.57 -9.06 0.62
CA LEU A 478 -19.12 -10.33 1.09
C LEU A 478 -19.37 -11.31 -0.06
N ARG A 479 -19.87 -10.84 -1.21
CA ARG A 479 -19.99 -11.67 -2.43
C ARG A 479 -18.65 -12.08 -2.99
N ASN A 480 -17.70 -11.15 -3.09
CA ASN A 480 -16.32 -11.47 -3.48
C ASN A 480 -15.64 -12.41 -2.48
N ALA A 481 -15.90 -12.24 -1.17
CA ALA A 481 -15.40 -13.13 -0.12
C ALA A 481 -16.02 -14.52 -0.24
N LEU A 482 -17.32 -14.64 -0.52
CA LEU A 482 -17.98 -15.91 -0.79
C LEU A 482 -17.43 -16.59 -2.04
N ASP A 483 -17.23 -15.87 -3.14
CA ASP A 483 -16.65 -16.41 -4.37
C ASP A 483 -15.19 -16.87 -4.17
N VAL A 484 -14.43 -16.15 -3.34
CA VAL A 484 -13.07 -16.54 -2.95
C VAL A 484 -13.10 -17.77 -2.05
N VAL A 485 -13.98 -17.80 -1.05
CA VAL A 485 -14.17 -18.92 -0.13
C VAL A 485 -14.63 -20.18 -0.89
N ASP A 486 -15.54 -20.05 -1.85
CA ASP A 486 -15.99 -21.13 -2.73
C ASP A 486 -14.85 -21.68 -3.58
N LYS A 487 -13.99 -20.82 -4.14
CA LYS A 487 -12.79 -21.23 -4.90
C LYS A 487 -11.77 -21.94 -4.03
N ILE A 488 -11.56 -21.47 -2.80
CA ILE A 488 -10.65 -22.08 -1.83
C ILE A 488 -11.14 -23.46 -1.41
N ILE A 489 -12.44 -23.58 -1.10
CA ILE A 489 -13.06 -24.86 -0.72
C ILE A 489 -12.99 -25.86 -1.88
N ALA A 490 -13.23 -25.41 -3.12
CA ALA A 490 -13.10 -26.25 -4.31
C ALA A 490 -11.64 -26.69 -4.59
N GLY A 491 -10.65 -25.87 -4.24
CA GLY A 491 -9.22 -26.16 -4.41
C GLY A 491 -8.62 -27.09 -3.36
N GLY A 492 -9.23 -27.20 -2.17
CA GLY A 492 -8.81 -28.11 -1.10
C GLY A 492 -7.51 -27.72 -0.36
N THR A 493 -6.82 -26.66 -0.79
CA THR A 493 -5.63 -26.12 -0.15
C THR A 493 -5.69 -24.60 -0.10
N LEU A 494 -5.48 -24.01 1.07
CA LEU A 494 -5.31 -22.57 1.25
C LEU A 494 -3.89 -22.16 0.86
N ASP A 495 -3.75 -21.19 -0.03
CA ASP A 495 -2.47 -20.55 -0.27
C ASP A 495 -2.26 -19.34 0.66
N ARG A 496 -1.07 -18.75 0.64
CA ARG A 496 -0.77 -17.56 1.45
C ARG A 496 -1.60 -16.34 1.00
N ARG A 497 -1.90 -16.21 -0.29
CA ARG A 497 -2.70 -15.11 -0.83
C ARG A 497 -4.10 -15.14 -0.22
N ASP A 498 -4.70 -16.32 -0.16
CA ASP A 498 -6.01 -16.59 0.44
C ASP A 498 -6.01 -16.24 1.93
N ILE A 499 -5.01 -16.70 2.68
CA ILE A 499 -4.84 -16.40 4.11
C ILE A 499 -4.73 -14.89 4.35
N GLU A 500 -3.93 -14.17 3.55
CA GLU A 500 -3.76 -12.73 3.72
C GLU A 500 -4.99 -11.93 3.29
N LEU A 501 -5.80 -12.46 2.37
CA LEU A 501 -7.04 -11.83 1.93
C LEU A 501 -8.17 -12.01 2.96
N LEU A 502 -8.27 -13.19 3.58
CA LEU A 502 -9.37 -13.54 4.47
C LEU A 502 -9.08 -13.26 5.95
N ILE A 503 -7.84 -13.49 6.40
CA ILE A 503 -7.50 -13.49 7.81
C ILE A 503 -6.82 -12.18 8.21
N GLU A 504 -7.37 -11.53 9.22
CA GLU A 504 -6.78 -10.34 9.82
C GLU A 504 -5.70 -10.75 10.82
N ARG A 505 -6.07 -11.61 11.77
CA ARG A 505 -5.27 -11.97 12.93
C ARG A 505 -5.62 -13.37 13.45
N ILE A 506 -4.64 -14.08 13.98
CA ILE A 506 -4.80 -15.36 14.67
C ILE A 506 -4.05 -15.26 16.00
N ASP A 507 -4.74 -15.38 17.12
CA ASP A 507 -4.17 -15.37 18.47
C ASP A 507 -4.15 -16.79 19.05
N VAL A 508 -2.94 -17.32 19.30
CA VAL A 508 -2.76 -18.66 19.87
C VAL A 508 -2.62 -18.56 21.38
N ASP A 509 -3.43 -19.34 22.09
CA ASP A 509 -3.42 -19.41 23.55
C ASP A 509 -2.39 -20.40 24.11
N LYS A 510 -2.35 -20.51 25.44
CA LYS A 510 -1.39 -21.34 26.18
C LYS A 510 -1.55 -22.85 25.93
N GLU A 511 -2.69 -23.29 25.40
CA GLU A 511 -3.00 -24.69 25.09
C GLU A 511 -2.79 -25.00 23.60
N GLY A 512 -2.39 -24.00 22.81
CA GLY A 512 -2.19 -24.16 21.36
C GLY A 512 -3.48 -23.98 20.57
N MET A 513 -4.51 -23.37 21.15
CA MET A 513 -5.79 -23.11 20.49
C MET A 513 -5.75 -21.77 19.74
N PRO A 514 -6.05 -21.74 18.42
CA PRO A 514 -6.01 -20.53 17.62
C PRO A 514 -7.37 -19.79 17.61
N GLU A 515 -7.42 -18.55 18.11
CA GLU A 515 -8.56 -17.65 17.95
C GLU A 515 -8.38 -16.85 16.64
N ILE A 516 -9.24 -17.08 15.66
CA ILE A 516 -9.09 -16.52 14.30
C ILE A 516 -10.03 -15.32 14.13
N THR A 517 -9.48 -14.19 13.70
CA THR A 517 -10.20 -12.98 13.31
C THR A 517 -10.14 -12.82 11.80
N LEU A 518 -11.30 -12.85 11.15
CA LEU A 518 -11.44 -12.60 9.71
C LEU A 518 -11.58 -11.11 9.41
N LYS A 519 -11.11 -10.72 8.22
CA LYS A 519 -11.30 -9.37 7.68
C LYS A 519 -12.76 -9.13 7.28
N TYR A 520 -13.08 -7.86 7.02
CA TYR A 520 -14.38 -7.41 6.48
C TYR A 520 -15.58 -7.63 7.41
N GLY A 521 -15.39 -7.70 8.73
CA GLY A 521 -16.49 -7.91 9.69
C GLY A 521 -17.13 -9.29 9.59
N LEU A 522 -16.52 -10.22 8.85
CA LEU A 522 -16.97 -11.62 8.78
C LEU A 522 -16.97 -12.30 10.15
N SER A 523 -16.09 -11.85 11.05
CA SER A 523 -16.02 -12.30 12.44
C SER A 523 -17.28 -11.96 13.25
N ASP A 524 -17.99 -10.88 12.91
CA ASP A 524 -19.16 -10.41 13.67
C ASP A 524 -20.45 -11.17 13.30
N LEU A 525 -20.42 -11.90 12.19
CA LEU A 525 -21.56 -12.68 11.71
C LEU A 525 -21.71 -14.01 12.45
N ILE A 526 -20.66 -14.45 13.16
CA ILE A 526 -20.60 -15.79 13.78
C ILE A 526 -19.79 -15.73 15.07
N ASN A 527 -20.42 -16.11 16.18
CA ASN A 527 -19.70 -16.48 17.39
C ASN A 527 -19.17 -17.91 17.22
N TYR A 528 -17.99 -18.03 16.60
CA TYR A 528 -17.27 -19.29 16.55
C TYR A 528 -16.03 -19.18 17.42
N SER A 529 -16.00 -19.98 18.47
CA SER A 529 -14.77 -20.28 19.19
C SER A 529 -14.34 -21.69 18.81
N PRO A 530 -13.09 -21.92 18.40
CA PRO A 530 -12.57 -23.28 18.24
C PRO A 530 -12.66 -24.08 19.54
N ALA A 531 -12.70 -23.42 20.71
CA ALA A 531 -13.00 -24.09 21.98
C ALA A 531 -14.43 -24.64 22.01
N ASP A 532 -15.41 -23.95 21.42
CA ASP A 532 -16.81 -24.41 21.36
C ASP A 532 -16.98 -25.56 20.37
N GLU A 533 -16.29 -25.55 19.23
CA GLU A 533 -16.31 -26.70 18.30
C GLU A 533 -15.56 -27.92 18.87
N MET A 534 -14.44 -27.70 19.56
CA MET A 534 -13.77 -28.74 20.32
C MET A 534 -14.65 -29.29 21.44
N ASN A 535 -15.31 -28.43 22.21
CA ASN A 535 -16.26 -28.83 23.24
C ASN A 535 -17.42 -29.61 22.62
N ARG A 536 -17.95 -29.16 21.46
CA ARG A 536 -19.00 -29.88 20.73
C ARG A 536 -18.51 -31.25 20.27
N ARG A 537 -17.27 -31.37 19.79
CA ARG A 537 -16.65 -32.64 19.43
C ARG A 537 -16.50 -33.57 20.61
N GLU A 538 -15.92 -33.09 21.70
CA GLU A 538 -15.68 -33.85 22.91
C GLU A 538 -17.01 -34.30 23.53
N ASN A 539 -18.00 -33.41 23.59
CA ASN A 539 -19.37 -33.74 24.01
C ASN A 539 -20.01 -34.78 23.09
N THR A 540 -19.75 -34.72 21.78
CA THR A 540 -20.23 -35.73 20.82
C THR A 540 -19.57 -37.08 21.04
N VAL A 541 -18.26 -37.13 21.27
CA VAL A 541 -17.55 -38.39 21.59
C VAL A 541 -18.02 -38.95 22.93
N ILE A 542 -18.24 -38.10 23.95
CA ILE A 542 -18.82 -38.49 25.24
C ILE A 542 -20.21 -39.12 25.03
N ALA A 543 -21.06 -38.48 24.23
CA ALA A 543 -22.39 -39.00 23.93
C ALA A 543 -22.34 -40.31 23.12
N LEU A 544 -21.41 -40.45 22.16
CA LEU A 544 -21.17 -41.70 21.44
C LEU A 544 -20.74 -42.84 22.37
N VAL A 545 -19.84 -42.56 23.32
CA VAL A 545 -19.43 -43.54 24.33
C VAL A 545 -20.64 -43.97 25.16
N MET A 546 -21.45 -43.02 25.64
CA MET A 546 -22.68 -43.33 26.40
C MET A 546 -23.67 -44.14 25.56
N LYS A 547 -23.82 -43.82 24.27
CA LYS A 547 -24.75 -44.50 23.37
C LYS A 547 -24.31 -45.92 23.06
N LEU A 548 -23.02 -46.14 22.79
CA LEU A 548 -22.45 -47.47 22.61
C LEU A 548 -22.61 -48.34 23.86
N ILE A 549 -22.56 -47.74 25.06
CA ILE A 549 -22.84 -48.43 26.33
C ILE A 549 -24.34 -48.79 26.46
N ILE A 550 -25.26 -47.92 25.99
CA ILE A 550 -26.72 -48.18 26.01
C ILE A 550 -27.11 -49.27 24.99
N GLU A 551 -26.51 -49.26 23.81
CA GLU A 551 -26.76 -50.19 22.71
C GLU A 551 -26.18 -51.58 22.99
N ASP A 552 -25.15 -51.67 23.84
CA ASP A 552 -24.56 -52.94 24.23
C ASP A 552 -25.42 -53.69 25.27
N GLU A 553 -25.92 -54.87 24.91
CA GLU A 553 -26.73 -55.72 25.79
C GLU A 553 -25.90 -56.63 26.70
N ARG A 554 -24.57 -56.64 26.57
CA ARG A 554 -23.69 -57.56 27.30
C ARG A 554 -23.51 -57.23 28.79
N GLY A 555 -23.86 -56.01 29.20
CA GLY A 555 -23.74 -55.52 30.58
C GLY A 555 -22.33 -55.14 31.03
N TYR A 556 -21.32 -55.24 30.16
CA TYR A 556 -19.93 -54.84 30.44
C TYR A 556 -19.30 -54.21 29.19
N THR A 557 -18.26 -53.40 29.36
CA THR A 557 -17.52 -52.77 28.26
C THR A 557 -15.99 -52.88 28.43
N SER A 558 -15.23 -52.52 27.40
CA SER A 558 -13.77 -52.51 27.43
C SER A 558 -13.20 -51.37 26.60
N ALA A 559 -12.00 -50.91 26.94
CA ALA A 559 -11.28 -49.90 26.17
C ALA A 559 -11.05 -50.34 24.72
N LYS A 560 -10.82 -51.64 24.49
CA LYS A 560 -10.69 -52.20 23.13
C LYS A 560 -12.00 -52.01 22.36
N TYR A 561 -13.13 -52.46 22.92
CA TYR A 561 -14.44 -52.38 22.27
C TYR A 561 -14.81 -50.94 21.89
N LEU A 562 -14.73 -50.01 22.86
CA LEU A 562 -15.07 -48.60 22.62
C LEU A 562 -14.14 -47.96 21.59
N SER A 563 -12.82 -48.21 21.66
CA SER A 563 -11.88 -47.65 20.67
C SER A 563 -12.13 -48.14 19.25
N GLU A 564 -12.47 -49.42 19.06
CA GLU A 564 -12.75 -50.01 17.75
C GLU A 564 -14.06 -49.48 17.16
N HIS A 565 -15.12 -49.38 17.96
CA HIS A 565 -16.43 -48.93 17.48
C HIS A 565 -16.49 -47.44 17.23
N ILE A 566 -15.85 -46.62 18.08
CA ILE A 566 -15.76 -45.16 17.87
C ILE A 566 -14.90 -44.84 16.64
N THR A 567 -13.82 -45.61 16.41
CA THR A 567 -13.00 -45.50 15.20
C THR A 567 -13.77 -45.94 13.95
N ALA A 568 -14.58 -47.01 14.05
CA ALA A 568 -15.44 -47.45 12.94
C ALA A 568 -16.51 -46.42 12.59
N LEU A 569 -17.00 -45.68 13.58
CA LEU A 569 -17.93 -44.58 13.40
C LEU A 569 -17.27 -43.32 12.80
N GLY A 570 -15.94 -43.27 12.67
CA GLY A 570 -15.21 -42.17 12.00
C GLY A 570 -14.39 -41.27 12.93
N PHE A 571 -14.39 -41.53 14.24
CA PHE A 571 -13.56 -40.85 15.23
C PHE A 571 -12.38 -41.74 15.66
N LYS A 572 -11.21 -41.60 15.01
CA LYS A 572 -9.99 -42.36 15.28
C LYS A 572 -9.53 -42.21 16.74
N LYS A 573 -9.82 -43.23 17.54
CA LYS A 573 -9.39 -43.35 18.94
C LYS A 573 -8.58 -44.62 19.13
N THR A 574 -7.45 -44.51 19.80
CA THR A 574 -6.67 -45.65 20.28
C THR A 574 -7.18 -46.13 21.64
N LYS A 575 -6.73 -47.32 22.06
CA LYS A 575 -6.99 -47.82 23.41
C LYS A 575 -6.51 -46.89 24.53
N GLN A 576 -5.48 -46.08 24.28
CA GLN A 576 -4.97 -45.11 25.25
C GLN A 576 -5.80 -43.82 25.23
N SER A 577 -6.15 -43.31 24.05
CA SER A 577 -6.91 -42.07 23.93
C SER A 577 -8.38 -42.21 24.35
N ILE A 578 -8.90 -43.43 24.52
CA ILE A 578 -10.26 -43.66 25.04
C ILE A 578 -10.35 -43.70 26.57
N LEU A 579 -9.23 -43.87 27.26
CA LEU A 579 -9.19 -43.97 28.74
C LEU A 579 -9.75 -42.74 29.47
N PRO A 580 -9.52 -41.49 29.02
CA PRO A 580 -10.12 -40.32 29.65
C PRO A 580 -11.65 -40.38 29.68
N TYR A 581 -12.28 -40.85 28.60
CA TYR A 581 -13.74 -41.01 28.55
C TYR A 581 -14.22 -42.13 29.46
N ILE A 582 -13.47 -43.24 29.57
CA ILE A 582 -13.80 -44.32 30.50
C ILE A 582 -13.73 -43.82 31.95
N ASN A 583 -12.70 -43.03 32.29
CA ASN A 583 -12.60 -42.41 33.61
C ASN A 583 -13.78 -41.47 33.88
N LEU A 584 -14.17 -40.65 32.90
CA LEU A 584 -15.37 -39.83 33.00
C LEU A 584 -16.63 -40.68 33.22
N MET A 585 -16.81 -41.79 32.51
CA MET A 585 -17.95 -42.70 32.74
C MET A 585 -17.94 -43.31 34.15
N LYS A 586 -16.76 -43.55 34.73
CA LYS A 586 -16.63 -44.00 36.13
C LYS A 586 -17.00 -42.89 37.12
N GLU A 587 -16.54 -41.66 36.89
CA GLU A 587 -16.91 -40.50 37.71
C GLU A 587 -18.41 -40.21 37.68
N LEU A 588 -19.05 -40.40 36.51
CA LEU A 588 -20.50 -40.29 36.34
C LEU A 588 -21.27 -41.49 36.94
N GLY A 589 -20.56 -42.50 37.47
CA GLY A 589 -21.12 -43.72 38.07
C GLY A 589 -21.79 -44.64 37.06
N ILE A 590 -21.44 -44.57 35.79
CA ILE A 590 -21.95 -45.44 34.72
C ILE A 590 -21.20 -46.77 34.71
N LEU A 591 -19.88 -46.72 35.00
CA LEU A 591 -18.98 -47.88 34.98
C LEU A 591 -18.31 -48.13 36.34
N GLU A 592 -18.11 -49.39 36.68
CA GLU A 592 -17.30 -49.84 37.82
C GLU A 592 -16.22 -50.83 37.37
N ASP A 593 -15.07 -50.83 38.05
CA ASP A 593 -14.00 -51.80 37.78
C ASP A 593 -14.44 -53.20 38.22
N THR A 594 -13.98 -54.22 37.49
CA THR A 594 -14.12 -55.60 37.94
C THR A 594 -12.78 -56.31 38.02
N ASP A 595 -12.71 -57.33 38.88
CA ASP A 595 -11.54 -58.20 38.99
C ASP A 595 -11.36 -59.15 37.79
N ASN A 596 -12.30 -59.14 36.82
CA ASN A 596 -12.25 -60.00 35.66
C ASN A 596 -11.55 -59.30 34.47
N PRO A 597 -10.34 -59.73 34.08
CA PRO A 597 -9.59 -59.08 33.00
C PRO A 597 -10.27 -59.17 31.62
N LEU A 598 -11.22 -60.09 31.43
CA LEU A 598 -12.02 -60.21 30.21
C LEU A 598 -13.25 -59.28 30.20
N LYS A 599 -13.65 -58.75 31.35
CA LYS A 599 -14.82 -57.85 31.53
C LYS A 599 -14.44 -56.64 32.40
N PRO A 600 -13.48 -55.83 31.98
CA PRO A 600 -12.81 -54.88 32.88
C PRO A 600 -13.74 -53.82 33.48
N TYR A 601 -14.85 -53.46 32.81
CA TYR A 601 -15.80 -52.46 33.29
C TYR A 601 -17.24 -52.97 33.25
N ASN A 602 -17.93 -52.99 34.39
CA ASN A 602 -19.34 -53.37 34.49
C ASN A 602 -20.24 -52.13 34.34
N ILE A 603 -21.39 -52.27 33.66
CA ILE A 603 -22.35 -51.18 33.47
C ILE A 603 -23.36 -51.20 34.63
N VAL A 604 -23.40 -50.14 35.43
CA VAL A 604 -24.17 -50.10 36.68
C VAL A 604 -25.47 -49.32 36.55
N LYS A 605 -25.50 -48.29 35.70
CA LYS A 605 -26.69 -47.45 35.48
C LYS A 605 -27.64 -48.02 34.45
N THR A 606 -28.93 -47.77 34.64
CA THR A 606 -29.98 -48.18 33.70
C THR A 606 -29.94 -47.33 32.42
N LYS A 607 -30.44 -47.87 31.30
CA LYS A 607 -30.50 -47.16 30.01
C LYS A 607 -31.17 -45.78 30.11
N LYS A 608 -32.20 -45.64 30.96
CA LYS A 608 -32.91 -44.37 31.20
C LYS A 608 -32.02 -43.34 31.90
N GLU A 609 -31.25 -43.75 32.92
CA GLU A 609 -30.35 -42.86 33.66
C GLU A 609 -29.18 -42.38 32.80
N ILE A 610 -28.60 -43.27 31.99
CA ILE A 610 -27.53 -42.89 31.06
C ILE A 610 -28.06 -41.90 30.01
N THR A 611 -29.29 -42.10 29.52
CA THR A 611 -29.92 -41.19 28.56
C THR A 611 -30.11 -39.79 29.15
N VAL A 612 -30.50 -39.67 30.44
CA VAL A 612 -30.63 -38.36 31.12
C VAL A 612 -29.27 -37.67 31.25
N LEU A 613 -28.22 -38.39 31.61
CA LEU A 613 -26.86 -37.84 31.69
C LEU A 613 -26.35 -37.39 30.31
N MET A 614 -26.68 -38.11 29.26
CA MET A 614 -26.29 -37.76 27.88
C MET A 614 -26.87 -36.40 27.45
N HIS A 615 -28.10 -36.05 27.87
CA HIS A 615 -28.71 -34.75 27.56
C HIS A 615 -28.04 -33.57 28.28
N GLN A 616 -27.21 -33.81 29.30
CA GLN A 616 -26.39 -32.76 29.92
C GLN A 616 -25.22 -32.32 29.04
N TYR A 617 -24.76 -33.21 28.13
CA TYR A 617 -23.68 -32.94 27.19
C TYR A 617 -24.20 -32.54 25.80
N LEU A 618 -25.38 -33.04 25.40
CA LEU A 618 -26.07 -32.68 24.15
C LEU A 618 -27.58 -32.48 24.41
N PRO A 619 -28.03 -31.23 24.64
CA PRO A 619 -29.42 -30.94 25.04
C PRO A 619 -30.47 -31.28 23.97
N ASP A 620 -30.12 -31.10 22.69
CA ASP A 620 -31.04 -31.20 21.55
C ASP A 620 -31.12 -32.61 20.93
N LEU A 621 -30.68 -33.63 21.68
CA LEU A 621 -30.54 -34.97 21.12
C LEU A 621 -31.88 -35.73 21.07
N PRO A 622 -32.32 -36.26 19.90
CA PRO A 622 -33.54 -37.07 19.84
C PRO A 622 -33.36 -38.40 20.60
N ALA A 623 -34.33 -38.74 21.46
CA ALA A 623 -34.26 -39.95 22.31
C ALA A 623 -34.09 -41.28 21.54
N GLN A 624 -34.45 -41.32 20.25
CA GLN A 624 -34.43 -42.52 19.40
C GLN A 624 -33.23 -42.59 18.43
N MET A 625 -32.29 -41.64 18.46
CA MET A 625 -31.16 -41.61 17.51
C MET A 625 -30.09 -42.66 17.84
N THR A 626 -29.60 -43.44 16.86
CA THR A 626 -28.55 -44.46 17.04
C THR A 626 -27.14 -43.86 17.10
N SER A 627 -26.15 -44.62 17.57
CA SER A 627 -24.74 -44.22 17.55
C SER A 627 -24.23 -43.91 16.13
N GLU A 628 -24.66 -44.69 15.14
CA GLU A 628 -24.38 -44.44 13.71
C GLU A 628 -25.00 -43.13 13.22
N GLN A 629 -26.29 -42.87 13.50
CA GLN A 629 -26.96 -41.63 13.12
C GLN A 629 -26.38 -40.39 13.83
N LEU A 630 -25.92 -40.56 15.07
CA LEU A 630 -25.25 -39.50 15.84
C LEU A 630 -23.88 -39.17 15.27
N SER A 631 -23.15 -40.20 14.85
CA SER A 631 -21.87 -40.04 14.17
C SER A 631 -22.04 -39.38 12.81
N ASP A 632 -22.98 -39.88 12.00
CA ASP A 632 -23.27 -39.36 10.66
C ASP A 632 -23.73 -37.90 10.70
N ASN A 633 -24.60 -37.53 11.63
CA ASN A 633 -25.01 -36.12 11.82
C ASN A 633 -23.84 -35.19 12.19
N TYR A 634 -22.79 -35.70 12.83
CA TYR A 634 -21.61 -34.92 13.17
C TYR A 634 -20.56 -34.92 12.05
N LEU A 635 -20.29 -36.09 11.44
CA LEU A 635 -19.22 -36.30 10.47
C LEU A 635 -19.58 -35.90 9.05
N HIS A 636 -20.87 -35.91 8.67
CA HIS A 636 -21.32 -35.26 7.45
C HIS A 636 -21.23 -33.73 7.51
N CYS A 637 -20.82 -33.17 8.66
CA CYS A 637 -20.45 -31.76 8.83
C CYS A 637 -18.94 -31.53 9.07
N ASN A 638 -18.11 -32.52 9.40
CA ASN A 638 -16.64 -32.35 9.40
C ASN A 638 -15.86 -33.67 9.55
N CYS A 639 -14.79 -33.84 8.78
CA CYS A 639 -13.86 -34.98 8.86
C CYS A 639 -12.49 -34.54 9.41
N GLY A 640 -11.97 -35.23 10.44
CA GLY A 640 -10.53 -35.21 10.79
C GLY A 640 -10.25 -35.28 12.30
N ASP A 641 -9.54 -36.31 12.79
CA ASP A 641 -9.17 -36.50 14.21
C ASP A 641 -7.83 -35.88 14.61
N ARG A 642 -7.83 -35.10 15.69
CA ARG A 642 -6.65 -34.48 16.31
C ARG A 642 -5.93 -35.44 17.27
N TRP A 643 -4.60 -35.40 17.24
CA TRP A 643 -3.73 -36.00 18.26
C TRP A 643 -2.91 -34.88 18.93
N TYR A 644 -3.14 -34.67 20.23
CA TYR A 644 -2.34 -33.73 21.03
C TYR A 644 -0.91 -34.24 21.20
N ALA A 645 0.07 -33.38 20.92
CA ALA A 645 1.44 -33.60 21.34
C ALA A 645 1.54 -33.30 22.85
N GLY A 646 1.77 -34.33 23.65
CA GLY A 646 2.02 -34.18 25.08
C GLY A 646 3.21 -33.25 25.33
N ASP A 647 3.06 -32.39 26.32
CA ASP A 647 4.14 -31.58 26.88
C ASP A 647 5.31 -32.51 27.20
N GLY A 648 6.43 -32.31 26.51
CA GLY A 648 7.67 -33.06 26.77
C GLY A 648 8.18 -32.76 28.18
N ILE A 649 7.76 -33.60 29.12
CA ILE A 649 8.54 -34.07 30.27
C ILE A 649 8.73 -35.57 30.09
#